data_AF-A0A7Y2JTQ6-F1
#
_entry.id   AF-A0A7Y2JTQ6-F1
#
_cell.length_a   1.000
_cell.length_b   1.000
_cell.length_c   1.000
_cell.angle_alpha   90.00
_cell.angle_beta   90.00
_cell.angle_gamma   90.00
#
_symmetry.space_group_name_H-M   'P 1'
#
loop_
_entity.id
_entity.type
_entity.pdbx_description
1 polymer ?
#
loop_
_entity_poly.entity_id
_entity_poly.type
_entity_poly.pdbx_seq_one_letter_code
_entity_poly.pdbx_strand_id
1 'polypeptide(L)'
;MRRRLAHFLFVTVLGALALVVGMVTSMTASSPGRGLLARLVADQLGRTLRGEFKFGAISGSFVRSLTLTDVTIRDTSGGLLATLPSVDVTYNLPQLLAGQVVMRSVVLRNPTVHITKRRAGRMNYEEVLRLGEGAPGGQPPFVQFRNLHIFDGTVRISVPWSPSADIATDAGRAELARERAKPGRVIENAPDGLRRIITVSELTTRMPTVWASMPDRRPLTVDLDTLAGVLSDPAVTVRHIRGRIQVKGDSLIFAVESGALPNSQISGGGVLTWPEGPILYDIGLDMSQLDLADIRWISADFPDLTGPAVLAARTEGPERTAFALRDMSLRGPAGGLDGAVTILQDKRRGLGVRDMRLRLDGLTLDAIRPYLDTLPLDGTLTGTVAGNGYQDQMAVELDWNFVDYRVPERPTSEVAGEGVVQLAGPNGVVFDSFTVHRSDLALETVRLLIPAVHLYGRLEAEGALSGPWRNTTFRGHARHQDEGHPASELDGRVRFDSRSDTLGLSADVVLAPLSFDGIRRGFPALKSRGFLRGPVRLEGDLARVEVDANVRGDIGRVRMRGPATLLLPMWGGDSLAIAFDSLNLAAVRGSGPPTTLRGSAVIQGIVDSAGQPEGSFAISLGPSSIREFVFDTASASLAVKNGLLHLDSLNVGFPKGGLTGSGTVGWRHPETGTMTFAMGTDSLTVFDSLVTALGLERDSAAVASPLRGLLQGTLQVSGALDTLLLSGRFALTDVSRGTLSAPSIAGNLTWLGGRRPQLSLDLDADSLGMGRFEFKRFRAALRGRSDSLQWAGGVQLGELSDVALGGRMTKRDTIAVWTLDSLAAQLARHRW
;
A
#
# COMPACT_ATOMS: atom_id res chain seq x y z
N MET A 1 41.50 -48.03 97.05
CA MET A 1 40.23 -48.07 96.29
C MET A 1 40.16 -47.11 95.08
N ARG A 2 40.73 -45.89 95.12
CA ARG A 2 40.71 -44.92 93.99
C ARG A 2 41.27 -45.41 92.64
N ARG A 3 42.27 -46.30 92.62
CA ARG A 3 42.93 -46.76 91.38
C ARG A 3 42.14 -47.81 90.58
N ARG A 4 41.29 -48.61 91.25
CA ARG A 4 40.41 -49.60 90.59
C ARG A 4 39.13 -48.98 90.04
N LEU A 5 38.59 -47.95 90.70
CA LEU A 5 37.43 -47.21 90.22
C LEU A 5 37.74 -46.42 88.94
N ALA A 6 38.90 -45.75 88.88
CA ALA A 6 39.35 -45.04 87.68
C ALA A 6 39.63 -45.99 86.49
N HIS A 7 40.18 -47.18 86.74
CA HIS A 7 40.36 -48.19 85.69
C HIS A 7 39.01 -48.75 85.19
N PHE A 8 38.06 -49.00 86.10
CA PHE A 8 36.72 -49.45 85.72
C PHE A 8 35.93 -48.37 84.98
N LEU A 9 36.03 -47.09 85.38
CA LEU A 9 35.42 -45.97 84.66
C LEU A 9 36.10 -45.77 83.30
N PHE A 10 37.43 -45.87 83.23
CA PHE A 10 38.19 -45.72 81.98
C PHE A 10 37.89 -46.86 81.01
N VAL A 11 37.88 -48.12 81.45
CA VAL A 11 37.57 -49.29 80.61
C VAL A 11 36.10 -49.33 80.22
N THR A 12 35.18 -48.95 81.11
CA THR A 12 33.74 -48.90 80.76
C THR A 12 33.44 -47.72 79.83
N VAL A 13 34.09 -46.55 80.01
CA VAL A 13 33.92 -45.40 79.11
C VAL A 13 34.60 -45.65 77.77
N LEU A 14 35.83 -46.17 77.72
CA LEU A 14 36.48 -46.52 76.44
C LEU A 14 35.82 -47.72 75.76
N GLY A 15 35.35 -48.72 76.52
CA GLY A 15 34.63 -49.87 75.99
C GLY A 15 33.26 -49.46 75.44
N ALA A 16 32.53 -48.60 76.14
CA ALA A 16 31.31 -47.99 75.63
C ALA A 16 31.60 -47.06 74.44
N LEU A 17 32.68 -46.30 74.45
CA LEU A 17 33.10 -45.45 73.33
C LEU A 17 33.48 -46.30 72.12
N ALA A 18 34.18 -47.42 72.31
CA ALA A 18 34.55 -48.35 71.25
C ALA A 18 33.33 -49.14 70.72
N LEU A 19 32.35 -49.45 71.58
CA LEU A 19 31.06 -50.02 71.19
C LEU A 19 30.21 -49.01 70.41
N VAL A 20 30.14 -47.75 70.87
CA VAL A 20 29.43 -46.66 70.19
C VAL A 20 30.12 -46.34 68.88
N VAL A 21 31.46 -46.24 68.86
CA VAL A 21 32.24 -46.05 67.63
C VAL A 21 32.06 -47.26 66.74
N GLY A 22 32.18 -48.50 67.22
CA GLY A 22 31.97 -49.72 66.44
C GLY A 22 30.54 -49.85 65.88
N MET A 23 29.54 -49.43 66.65
CA MET A 23 28.13 -49.40 66.25
C MET A 23 27.87 -48.30 65.22
N VAL A 24 28.40 -47.10 65.42
CA VAL A 24 28.34 -45.99 64.45
C VAL A 24 29.11 -46.36 63.17
N THR A 25 30.27 -47.00 63.29
CA THR A 25 31.09 -47.44 62.14
C THR A 25 30.39 -48.58 61.39
N SER A 26 29.75 -49.51 62.10
CA SER A 26 28.94 -50.60 61.52
C SER A 26 27.68 -50.08 60.83
N MET A 27 26.97 -49.12 61.45
CA MET A 27 25.78 -48.48 60.88
C MET A 27 26.11 -47.65 59.64
N THR A 28 27.28 -47.02 59.59
CA THR A 28 27.73 -46.23 58.44
C THR A 28 28.34 -47.09 57.33
N ALA A 29 28.98 -48.22 57.66
CA ALA A 29 29.60 -49.13 56.69
C ALA A 29 28.63 -50.14 56.05
N SER A 30 27.61 -50.64 56.77
CA SER A 30 26.72 -51.73 56.30
C SER A 30 25.45 -51.23 55.58
N SER A 31 24.98 -51.96 54.55
CA SER A 31 23.77 -51.59 53.78
C SER A 31 22.49 -51.49 54.63
N PRO A 32 22.20 -52.40 55.59
CA PRO A 32 21.04 -52.26 56.47
C PRO A 32 21.17 -51.08 57.45
N GLY A 33 22.40 -50.81 57.93
CA GLY A 33 22.70 -49.70 58.83
C GLY A 33 22.47 -48.33 58.20
N ARG A 34 22.86 -48.16 56.93
CA ARG A 34 22.59 -46.93 56.15
C ARG A 34 21.08 -46.69 55.96
N GLY A 35 20.28 -47.76 55.80
CA GLY A 35 18.82 -47.66 55.73
C GLY A 35 18.17 -47.21 57.04
N LEU A 36 18.69 -47.66 58.19
CA LEU A 36 18.27 -47.18 59.52
C LEU A 36 18.64 -45.71 59.73
N LEU A 37 19.84 -45.30 59.32
CA LEU A 37 20.29 -43.90 59.38
C LEU A 37 19.41 -43.00 58.50
N ALA A 38 19.06 -43.43 57.29
CA ALA A 38 18.13 -42.72 56.41
C ALA A 38 16.77 -42.48 57.07
N ARG A 39 16.22 -43.49 57.77
CA ARG A 39 14.97 -43.34 58.54
C ARG A 39 15.11 -42.41 59.73
N LEU A 40 16.21 -42.49 60.48
CA LEU A 40 16.47 -41.60 61.62
C LEU A 40 16.60 -40.13 61.19
N VAL A 41 17.31 -39.88 60.08
CA VAL A 41 17.45 -38.53 59.51
C VAL A 41 16.10 -38.03 59.00
N ALA A 42 15.30 -38.86 58.33
CA ALA A 42 13.96 -38.51 57.90
C ALA A 42 13.03 -38.17 59.08
N ASP A 43 13.05 -38.96 60.16
CA ASP A 43 12.22 -38.74 61.34
C ASP A 43 12.60 -37.43 62.05
N GLN A 44 13.90 -37.13 62.14
CA GLN A 44 14.40 -35.90 62.73
C GLN A 44 14.09 -34.66 61.88
N LEU A 45 14.20 -34.77 60.55
CA LEU A 45 13.79 -33.71 59.62
C LEU A 45 12.27 -33.49 59.68
N GLY A 46 11.47 -34.54 59.81
CA GLY A 46 10.01 -34.45 59.96
C GLY A 46 9.56 -33.77 61.26
N ARG A 47 10.41 -33.71 62.30
CA ARG A 47 10.13 -32.95 63.53
C ARG A 47 10.38 -31.45 63.37
N THR A 48 11.32 -31.08 62.50
CA THR A 48 11.75 -29.68 62.30
C THR A 48 11.06 -29.01 61.11
N LEU A 49 10.79 -29.76 60.04
CA LEU A 49 10.15 -29.33 58.80
C LEU A 49 8.76 -29.98 58.67
N ARG A 50 7.82 -29.32 57.99
CA ARG A 50 6.47 -29.86 57.73
C ARG A 50 6.41 -30.53 56.35
N GLY A 51 6.81 -31.79 56.24
CA GLY A 51 6.76 -32.52 54.97
C GLY A 51 7.16 -33.99 55.11
N GLU A 52 6.92 -34.78 54.06
CA GLU A 52 7.38 -36.17 53.99
C GLU A 52 8.73 -36.22 53.26
N PHE A 53 9.75 -36.73 53.94
CA PHE A 53 11.10 -36.87 53.40
C PHE A 53 11.43 -38.34 53.21
N LYS A 54 11.76 -38.72 51.97
CA LYS A 54 12.25 -40.07 51.62
C LYS A 54 13.66 -39.99 51.08
N PHE A 55 14.50 -40.92 51.50
CA PHE A 55 15.88 -41.07 51.04
C PHE A 55 16.05 -42.50 50.55
N GLY A 56 16.57 -42.69 49.33
CA GLY A 56 16.91 -44.03 48.84
C GLY A 56 18.15 -44.58 49.53
N ALA A 57 19.24 -43.82 49.47
CA ALA A 57 20.49 -44.15 50.14
C ALA A 57 21.20 -42.91 50.70
N ILE A 58 21.90 -43.09 51.82
CA ILE A 58 22.83 -42.10 52.39
C ILE A 58 24.21 -42.77 52.46
N SER A 59 25.21 -42.14 51.88
CA SER A 59 26.59 -42.64 51.84
C SER A 59 27.61 -41.52 52.08
N GLY A 60 28.88 -41.87 52.27
CA GLY A 60 29.97 -40.92 52.52
C GLY A 60 30.46 -40.91 53.97
N SER A 61 31.15 -39.83 54.35
CA SER A 61 31.73 -39.60 55.67
C SER A 61 30.84 -38.66 56.49
N PHE A 62 30.03 -39.20 57.39
CA PHE A 62 29.10 -38.48 58.28
C PHE A 62 29.74 -37.38 59.18
N VAL A 63 31.06 -37.27 59.18
CA VAL A 63 31.79 -36.20 59.88
C VAL A 63 32.08 -34.99 58.96
N ARG A 64 32.13 -35.18 57.63
CA ARG A 64 32.64 -34.18 56.67
C ARG A 64 31.79 -34.04 55.40
N SER A 65 31.38 -35.15 54.80
CA SER A 65 30.74 -35.19 53.49
C SER A 65 29.68 -36.28 53.40
N LEU A 66 28.51 -35.95 52.86
CA LEU A 66 27.41 -36.87 52.65
C LEU A 66 26.96 -36.83 51.19
N THR A 67 26.74 -38.00 50.62
CA THR A 67 26.08 -38.19 49.32
C THR A 67 24.71 -38.80 49.59
N LEU A 68 23.67 -38.06 49.24
CA LEU A 68 22.27 -38.48 49.32
C LEU A 68 21.80 -38.89 47.92
N THR A 69 21.14 -40.03 47.81
CA THR A 69 20.61 -40.56 46.55
C THR A 69 19.11 -40.77 46.64
N ASP A 70 18.40 -40.43 45.57
CA ASP A 70 16.95 -40.52 45.44
C ASP A 70 16.19 -39.80 46.57
N VAL A 71 16.54 -38.54 46.82
CA VAL A 71 15.84 -37.72 47.82
C VAL A 71 14.52 -37.27 47.22
N THR A 72 13.42 -37.60 47.88
CA THR A 72 12.09 -37.10 47.51
C THR A 72 11.50 -36.32 48.68
N ILE A 73 11.09 -35.10 48.41
CA ILE A 73 10.45 -34.20 49.36
C ILE A 73 9.02 -33.96 48.89
N ARG A 74 8.05 -34.28 49.74
CA ARG A 74 6.64 -33.96 49.52
C ARG A 74 6.15 -32.91 50.51
N ASP A 75 5.26 -32.07 50.04
CA ASP A 75 4.64 -31.03 50.84
C ASP A 75 3.59 -31.59 51.83
N THR A 76 3.01 -30.68 52.61
CA THR A 76 1.97 -30.97 53.62
C THR A 76 0.68 -31.57 53.04
N SER A 77 0.44 -31.40 51.74
CA SER A 77 -0.68 -31.99 51.00
C SER A 77 -0.30 -33.28 50.25
N GLY A 78 0.92 -33.78 50.43
CA GLY A 78 1.44 -34.96 49.74
C GLY A 78 1.86 -34.72 48.28
N GLY A 79 1.83 -33.46 47.82
CA GLY A 79 2.30 -33.03 46.51
C GLY A 79 3.83 -33.09 46.42
N LEU A 80 4.37 -33.35 45.24
CA LEU A 80 5.82 -33.35 45.04
C LEU A 80 6.35 -31.91 45.17
N LEU A 81 7.34 -31.70 46.06
CA LEU A 81 8.06 -30.44 46.19
C LEU A 81 9.43 -30.52 45.51
N ALA A 82 10.19 -31.59 45.75
CA ALA A 82 11.48 -31.77 45.11
C ALA A 82 11.85 -33.25 44.96
N THR A 83 12.50 -33.58 43.85
CA THR A 83 13.21 -34.84 43.61
C THR A 83 14.67 -34.49 43.34
N LEU A 84 15.57 -35.03 44.16
CA LEU A 84 17.01 -34.81 44.04
C LEU A 84 17.68 -36.19 43.87
N PRO A 85 17.96 -36.61 42.62
CA PRO A 85 18.56 -37.91 42.33
C PRO A 85 19.92 -38.09 43.01
N SER A 86 20.76 -37.05 42.99
CA SER A 86 22.08 -37.07 43.62
C SER A 86 22.41 -35.70 44.22
N VAL A 87 22.76 -35.71 45.51
CA VAL A 87 23.12 -34.53 46.29
C VAL A 87 24.40 -34.80 47.06
N ASP A 88 25.47 -34.09 46.74
CA ASP A 88 26.74 -34.14 47.48
C ASP A 88 26.86 -32.91 48.36
N VAL A 89 26.96 -33.10 49.67
CA VAL A 89 27.06 -32.01 50.65
C VAL A 89 28.31 -32.17 51.48
N THR A 90 29.11 -31.11 51.57
CA THR A 90 30.20 -31.00 52.54
C THR A 90 29.82 -29.98 53.60
N TYR A 91 29.94 -30.32 54.87
CA TYR A 91 29.52 -29.47 56.00
C TYR A 91 30.55 -29.44 57.12
N ASN A 92 30.33 -28.57 58.10
CA ASN A 92 31.17 -28.43 59.29
C ASN A 92 30.39 -28.90 60.52
N LEU A 93 30.70 -30.12 61.00
CA LEU A 93 29.97 -30.75 62.10
C LEU A 93 29.93 -29.89 63.39
N PRO A 94 31.05 -29.30 63.87
CA PRO A 94 31.02 -28.35 64.99
C PRO A 94 30.03 -27.19 64.82
N GLN A 95 29.94 -26.60 63.63
CA GLN A 95 28.99 -25.50 63.37
C GLN A 95 27.55 -25.99 63.35
N LEU A 96 27.31 -27.16 62.76
CA LEU A 96 25.99 -27.80 62.73
C LEU A 96 25.48 -28.10 64.15
N LEU A 97 26.35 -28.64 65.01
CA LEU A 97 26.05 -28.91 66.43
C LEU A 97 25.83 -27.61 67.24
N ALA A 98 26.43 -26.50 66.82
CA ALA A 98 26.21 -25.17 67.38
C ALA A 98 24.96 -24.46 66.82
N GLY A 99 24.12 -25.14 66.03
CA GLY A 99 22.90 -24.59 65.43
C GLY A 99 23.13 -23.71 64.19
N GLN A 100 24.35 -23.68 63.65
CA GLN A 100 24.71 -22.95 62.43
C GLN A 100 24.78 -23.92 61.24
N VAL A 101 23.89 -23.73 60.27
CA VAL A 101 23.85 -24.57 59.06
C VAL A 101 24.78 -23.96 58.00
N VAL A 102 26.04 -24.42 57.99
CA VAL A 102 27.05 -23.97 57.03
C VAL A 102 27.47 -25.12 56.13
N MET A 103 27.00 -25.11 54.88
CA MET A 103 27.42 -26.05 53.86
C MET A 103 28.60 -25.46 53.09
N ARG A 104 29.75 -26.14 53.09
CA ARG A 104 30.98 -25.70 52.41
C ARG A 104 30.93 -25.88 50.89
N SER A 105 30.23 -26.91 50.45
CA SER A 105 30.02 -27.27 49.05
C SER A 105 28.72 -28.06 48.96
N VAL A 106 27.89 -27.73 47.99
CA VAL A 106 26.67 -28.49 47.67
C VAL A 106 26.64 -28.71 46.17
N VAL A 107 26.55 -29.95 45.73
CA VAL A 107 26.40 -30.29 44.32
C VAL A 107 25.09 -31.03 44.13
N LEU A 108 24.20 -30.47 43.32
CA LEU A 108 22.92 -31.05 42.93
C LEU A 108 23.00 -31.48 41.47
N ARG A 109 22.71 -32.76 41.17
CA ARG A 109 22.68 -33.29 39.80
C ARG A 109 21.26 -33.69 39.43
N ASN A 110 20.78 -33.16 38.32
CA ASN A 110 19.43 -33.35 37.80
C ASN A 110 18.31 -33.09 38.84
N PRO A 111 18.36 -32.01 39.65
CA PRO A 111 17.31 -31.76 40.62
C PRO A 111 16.03 -31.30 39.92
N THR A 112 14.89 -31.85 40.32
CA THR A 112 13.56 -31.39 39.89
C THR A 112 12.83 -30.75 41.06
N VAL A 113 12.45 -29.49 40.94
CA VAL A 113 11.77 -28.72 42.00
C VAL A 113 10.42 -28.23 41.49
N HIS A 114 9.38 -28.41 42.28
CA HIS A 114 8.01 -28.01 41.99
C HIS A 114 7.55 -26.93 42.98
N ILE A 115 7.50 -25.69 42.51
CA ILE A 115 7.01 -24.54 43.29
C ILE A 115 5.55 -24.32 42.92
N THR A 116 4.65 -24.44 43.90
CA THR A 116 3.21 -24.22 43.68
C THR A 116 2.72 -23.10 44.58
N LYS A 117 2.16 -22.04 43.97
CA LYS A 117 1.43 -20.97 44.70
C LYS A 117 -0.01 -21.43 44.91
N ARG A 118 -0.48 -21.47 46.16
CA ARG A 118 -1.89 -21.78 46.47
C ARG A 118 -2.77 -20.56 46.24
N ARG A 119 -4.09 -20.77 46.11
CA ARG A 119 -5.07 -19.65 46.09
C ARG A 119 -4.99 -18.75 47.31
N ALA A 120 -4.61 -19.29 48.46
CA ALA A 120 -4.38 -18.53 49.70
C ALA A 120 -3.09 -17.67 49.67
N GLY A 121 -2.41 -17.56 48.53
CA GLY A 121 -1.23 -16.72 48.33
C GLY A 121 0.10 -17.34 48.74
N ARG A 122 0.09 -18.31 49.67
CA ARG A 122 1.30 -19.01 50.14
C ARG A 122 1.86 -20.01 49.14
N MET A 123 3.18 -20.17 49.19
CA MET A 123 3.92 -21.15 48.40
C MET A 123 4.08 -22.47 49.17
N ASN A 124 4.05 -23.61 48.47
CA ASN A 124 4.24 -24.92 49.09
C ASN A 124 5.58 -25.07 49.85
N TYR A 125 6.67 -24.46 49.38
CA TYR A 125 7.97 -24.51 50.07
C TYR A 125 7.98 -23.72 51.40
N GLU A 126 7.20 -22.63 51.51
CA GLU A 126 7.09 -21.83 52.74
C GLU A 126 6.42 -22.63 53.85
N GLU A 127 5.42 -23.45 53.49
CA GLU A 127 4.74 -24.37 54.41
C GLU A 127 5.70 -25.44 54.93
N VAL A 128 6.50 -26.05 54.04
CA VAL A 128 7.46 -27.11 54.41
C VAL A 128 8.58 -26.58 55.30
N LEU A 129 9.10 -25.40 55.00
CA LEU A 129 10.22 -24.78 55.71
C LEU A 129 9.79 -23.91 56.91
N ARG A 130 8.48 -23.77 57.18
CA ARG A 130 7.90 -22.87 58.20
C ARG A 130 8.36 -21.40 58.05
N LEU A 131 8.58 -20.95 56.81
CA LEU A 131 9.02 -19.59 56.53
C LEU A 131 7.89 -18.60 56.83
N GLY A 132 8.13 -17.65 57.74
CA GLY A 132 7.12 -16.68 58.19
C GLY A 132 6.25 -17.13 59.36
N GLU A 133 6.51 -18.31 59.95
CA GLU A 133 5.83 -18.80 61.16
C GLU A 133 6.76 -18.74 62.39
N GLY A 134 6.34 -18.02 63.43
CA GLY A 134 7.08 -17.88 64.69
C GLY A 134 6.62 -16.66 65.49
N ALA A 135 6.85 -16.65 66.81
CA ALA A 135 6.59 -15.45 67.61
C ALA A 135 7.43 -14.27 67.08
N PRO A 136 6.87 -13.06 66.93
CA PRO A 136 7.65 -11.90 66.52
C PRO A 136 8.78 -11.68 67.54
N GLY A 137 10.03 -11.91 67.15
CA GLY A 137 11.20 -11.71 68.03
C GLY A 137 12.19 -12.88 68.17
N GLY A 138 11.90 -14.07 67.62
CA GLY A 138 12.88 -15.17 67.62
C GLY A 138 14.13 -14.85 66.77
N GLN A 139 15.31 -15.31 67.22
CA GLN A 139 16.58 -15.15 66.48
C GLN A 139 16.61 -16.14 65.31
N PRO A 140 16.74 -15.68 64.05
CA PRO A 140 16.77 -16.56 62.88
C PRO A 140 18.00 -17.49 62.91
N PRO A 141 17.89 -18.75 62.43
CA PRO A 141 19.04 -19.63 62.31
C PRO A 141 20.03 -19.10 61.26
N PHE A 142 21.33 -19.28 61.49
CA PHE A 142 22.36 -18.94 60.50
C PHE A 142 22.43 -20.05 59.44
N VAL A 143 22.07 -19.74 58.20
CA VAL A 143 22.07 -20.69 57.07
C VAL A 143 22.85 -20.10 55.90
N GLN A 144 23.98 -20.72 55.59
CA GLN A 144 24.87 -20.32 54.51
C GLN A 144 25.27 -21.53 53.66
N PHE A 145 25.11 -21.42 52.34
CA PHE A 145 25.66 -22.36 51.39
C PHE A 145 26.82 -21.70 50.66
N ARG A 146 27.98 -22.36 50.65
CA ARG A 146 29.15 -21.97 49.88
C ARG A 146 29.32 -22.95 48.73
N ASN A 147 29.74 -22.47 47.57
CA ASN A 147 29.97 -23.27 46.37
C ASN A 147 28.80 -24.23 46.06
N LEU A 148 27.60 -23.67 45.92
CA LEU A 148 26.45 -24.42 45.45
C LEU A 148 26.54 -24.55 43.92
N HIS A 149 26.54 -25.78 43.43
CA HIS A 149 26.53 -26.12 42.01
C HIS A 149 25.27 -26.92 41.70
N ILE A 150 24.55 -26.49 40.67
CA ILE A 150 23.42 -27.22 40.11
C ILE A 150 23.78 -27.60 38.69
N PHE A 151 23.66 -28.88 38.36
CA PHE A 151 23.84 -29.42 37.02
C PHE A 151 22.51 -29.93 36.49
N ASP A 152 22.09 -29.38 35.35
CA ASP A 152 20.93 -29.84 34.57
C ASP A 152 19.64 -29.98 35.41
N GLY A 153 19.32 -28.94 36.19
CA GLY A 153 18.13 -28.88 37.01
C GLY A 153 16.87 -28.49 36.24
N THR A 154 15.71 -28.88 36.78
CA THR A 154 14.40 -28.44 36.30
C THR A 154 13.60 -27.82 37.45
N VAL A 155 13.10 -26.61 37.26
CA VAL A 155 12.20 -25.94 38.21
C VAL A 155 10.86 -25.71 37.52
N ARG A 156 9.79 -26.26 38.07
CA ARG A 156 8.43 -26.06 37.59
C ARG A 156 7.66 -25.19 38.59
N ILE A 157 7.31 -23.99 38.16
CA ILE A 157 6.54 -23.01 38.93
C ILE A 157 5.10 -23.03 38.43
N SER A 158 4.16 -23.28 39.34
CA SER A 158 2.73 -23.36 39.07
C SER A 158 2.02 -22.25 39.84
N VAL A 159 1.44 -21.29 39.13
CA VAL A 159 0.68 -20.17 39.71
C VAL A 159 -0.78 -20.20 39.27
N PRO A 160 -1.74 -19.85 40.16
CA PRO A 160 -3.15 -19.74 39.77
C PRO A 160 -3.30 -18.70 38.66
N TRP A 161 -4.12 -19.00 37.65
CA TRP A 161 -4.49 -18.08 36.58
C TRP A 161 -6.00 -18.04 36.45
N SER A 162 -6.57 -16.83 36.42
CA SER A 162 -8.00 -16.63 36.22
C SER A 162 -8.20 -15.66 35.05
N PRO A 163 -9.06 -16.00 34.07
CA PRO A 163 -9.41 -15.08 32.99
C PRO A 163 -10.19 -13.88 33.52
N SER A 164 -10.18 -12.77 32.78
CA SER A 164 -10.95 -11.57 33.11
C SER A 164 -12.46 -11.74 32.92
N ALA A 165 -12.86 -12.61 32.00
CA ALA A 165 -14.24 -13.04 31.77
C ALA A 165 -14.43 -14.51 32.14
N ASP A 166 -15.66 -14.92 32.49
CA ASP A 166 -15.96 -16.32 32.81
C ASP A 166 -15.58 -17.23 31.63
N ILE A 167 -14.84 -18.31 31.92
CA ILE A 167 -14.35 -19.27 30.93
C ILE A 167 -15.48 -19.96 30.16
N ALA A 168 -16.70 -19.98 30.70
CA ALA A 168 -17.88 -20.49 30.01
C ALA A 168 -18.35 -19.59 28.85
N THR A 169 -17.96 -18.31 28.84
CA THR A 169 -18.32 -17.34 27.80
C THR A 169 -17.37 -17.35 26.62
N ASP A 170 -17.81 -16.89 25.44
CA ASP A 170 -16.96 -16.74 24.27
C ASP A 170 -15.78 -15.80 24.52
N ALA A 171 -15.98 -14.73 25.29
CA ALA A 171 -14.94 -13.80 25.68
C ALA A 171 -13.85 -14.48 26.53
N GLY A 172 -14.23 -15.28 27.53
CA GLY A 172 -13.29 -16.02 28.37
C GLY A 172 -12.54 -17.10 27.59
N ARG A 173 -13.21 -17.82 26.68
CA ARG A 173 -12.57 -18.80 25.78
C ARG A 173 -11.58 -18.14 24.82
N ALA A 174 -11.93 -16.98 24.26
CA ALA A 174 -11.05 -16.20 23.39
C ALA A 174 -9.83 -15.66 24.14
N GLU A 175 -10.00 -15.20 25.39
CA GLU A 175 -8.89 -14.77 26.24
C GLU A 175 -7.92 -15.92 26.53
N LEU A 176 -8.43 -17.09 26.92
CA LEU A 176 -7.59 -18.28 27.15
C LEU A 176 -6.84 -18.70 25.88
N ALA A 177 -7.49 -18.64 24.71
CA ALA A 177 -6.85 -18.92 23.43
C ALA A 177 -5.72 -17.93 23.12
N ARG A 178 -5.94 -16.62 23.34
CA ARG A 178 -4.92 -15.58 23.16
C ARG A 178 -3.73 -15.74 24.11
N GLU A 179 -3.97 -16.06 25.38
CA GLU A 179 -2.89 -16.30 26.34
C GLU A 179 -2.08 -17.55 25.95
N ARG A 180 -2.74 -18.65 25.57
CA ARG A 180 -2.05 -19.88 25.11
C ARG A 180 -1.28 -19.70 23.80
N ALA A 181 -1.64 -18.74 22.96
CA ALA A 181 -0.92 -18.42 21.74
C ALA A 181 0.43 -17.70 22.01
N LYS A 182 0.67 -17.19 23.22
CA LYS A 182 1.94 -16.55 23.58
C LYS A 182 3.07 -17.59 23.59
N PRO A 183 4.24 -17.29 23.00
CA PRO A 183 5.36 -18.23 22.95
C PRO A 183 5.73 -18.79 24.33
N GLY A 184 5.73 -20.13 24.43
CA GLY A 184 6.10 -20.89 25.63
C GLY A 184 5.13 -20.80 26.83
N ARG A 185 4.02 -20.07 26.70
CA ARG A 185 2.96 -19.98 27.73
C ARG A 185 2.19 -21.30 27.82
N VAL A 186 2.21 -21.93 28.99
CA VAL A 186 1.43 -23.14 29.27
C VAL A 186 0.40 -22.86 30.36
N ILE A 187 -0.87 -23.10 30.06
CA ILE A 187 -1.98 -23.01 31.01
C ILE A 187 -2.70 -24.35 31.07
N GLU A 188 -2.62 -25.01 32.23
CA GLU A 188 -3.17 -26.34 32.49
C GLU A 188 -4.43 -26.27 33.35
N ASN A 189 -5.29 -27.29 33.21
CA ASN A 189 -6.42 -27.51 34.11
C ASN A 189 -5.93 -28.23 35.37
N ALA A 190 -6.17 -27.65 36.55
CA ALA A 190 -5.95 -28.29 37.84
C ALA A 190 -7.28 -28.45 38.60
N PRO A 191 -7.37 -29.31 39.63
CA PRO A 191 -8.58 -29.50 40.42
C PRO A 191 -9.11 -28.21 41.07
N ASP A 192 -8.22 -27.25 41.32
CA ASP A 192 -8.55 -25.94 41.87
C ASP A 192 -8.66 -24.83 40.80
N GLY A 193 -8.72 -25.15 39.51
CA GLY A 193 -8.89 -24.19 38.42
C GLY A 193 -7.70 -24.13 37.46
N LEU A 194 -7.66 -23.09 36.63
CA LEU A 194 -6.58 -22.93 35.65
C LEU A 194 -5.29 -22.49 36.34
N ARG A 195 -4.18 -23.07 35.89
CA ARG A 195 -2.84 -22.76 36.41
C ARG A 195 -1.89 -22.44 35.28
N ARG A 196 -1.18 -21.33 35.40
CA ARG A 196 -0.07 -20.96 34.52
C ARG A 196 1.19 -21.66 35.00
N ILE A 197 1.86 -22.32 34.08
CA ILE A 197 3.06 -23.11 34.33
C ILE A 197 4.25 -22.39 33.72
N ILE A 198 5.27 -22.15 34.55
CA ILE A 198 6.55 -21.61 34.14
C ILE A 198 7.60 -22.68 34.46
N THR A 199 8.30 -23.17 33.45
CA THR A 199 9.33 -24.19 33.60
C THR A 199 10.69 -23.56 33.32
N VAL A 200 11.65 -23.77 34.20
CA VAL A 200 13.07 -23.52 33.97
C VAL A 200 13.71 -24.89 33.76
N SER A 201 14.14 -25.20 32.55
CA SER A 201 14.83 -26.46 32.21
C SER A 201 16.31 -26.21 31.95
N GLU A 202 17.10 -27.30 31.93
CA GLU A 202 18.54 -27.26 31.67
C GLU A 202 19.30 -26.31 32.61
N LEU A 203 18.79 -26.13 33.84
CA LEU A 203 19.31 -25.17 34.80
C LEU A 203 20.70 -25.61 35.27
N THR A 204 21.72 -24.90 34.80
CA THR A 204 23.10 -25.08 35.25
C THR A 204 23.57 -23.79 35.89
N THR A 205 23.93 -23.83 37.17
CA THR A 205 24.32 -22.62 37.89
C THR A 205 25.37 -22.89 38.95
N ARG A 206 26.27 -21.92 39.09
CA ARG A 206 27.27 -21.84 40.15
C ARG A 206 26.98 -20.63 41.02
N MET A 207 26.72 -20.91 42.28
CA MET A 207 26.49 -19.90 43.31
C MET A 207 27.65 -19.99 44.31
N PRO A 208 28.67 -19.12 44.21
CA PRO A 208 29.78 -19.11 45.17
C PRO A 208 29.29 -18.98 46.61
N THR A 209 28.22 -18.22 46.81
CA THR A 209 27.69 -17.90 48.12
C THR A 209 26.18 -17.66 48.07
N VAL A 210 25.46 -18.37 48.94
CA VAL A 210 24.01 -18.20 49.18
C VAL A 210 23.79 -17.96 50.66
N TRP A 211 23.26 -16.80 51.00
CA TRP A 211 22.91 -16.41 52.37
C TRP A 211 21.41 -16.58 52.50
N ALA A 212 20.98 -17.75 52.97
CA ALA A 212 19.56 -18.09 53.05
C ALA A 212 18.90 -17.49 54.29
N SER A 213 19.61 -17.43 55.41
CA SER A 213 19.14 -16.81 56.65
C SER A 213 20.31 -16.34 57.51
N MET A 214 20.16 -15.19 58.14
CA MET A 214 21.15 -14.64 59.08
C MET A 214 20.48 -14.11 60.35
N PRO A 215 21.19 -14.13 61.51
CA PRO A 215 20.68 -13.62 62.78
C PRO A 215 20.23 -12.15 62.73
N ASP A 216 20.82 -11.35 61.84
CA ASP A 216 20.53 -9.92 61.64
C ASP A 216 19.40 -9.65 60.62
N ARG A 217 18.70 -10.69 60.15
CA ARG A 217 17.55 -10.59 59.22
C ARG A 217 17.85 -9.88 57.90
N ARG A 218 19.08 -9.94 57.39
CA ARG A 218 19.37 -9.49 56.02
C ARG A 218 18.56 -10.28 54.98
N PRO A 219 18.25 -9.67 53.82
CA PRO A 219 17.56 -10.35 52.73
C PRO A 219 18.36 -11.54 52.23
N LEU A 220 17.64 -12.54 51.71
CA LEU A 220 18.26 -13.70 51.07
C LEU A 220 19.13 -13.18 49.92
N THR A 221 20.43 -13.47 49.95
CA THR A 221 21.38 -12.97 48.95
C THR A 221 22.04 -14.15 48.25
N VAL A 222 22.05 -14.12 46.92
CA VAL A 222 22.64 -15.14 46.06
C VAL A 222 23.64 -14.44 45.15
N ASP A 223 24.92 -14.79 45.30
CA ASP A 223 25.94 -14.43 44.32
C ASP A 223 25.94 -15.50 43.22
N LEU A 224 25.88 -15.07 41.96
CA LEU A 224 25.88 -15.92 40.77
C LEU A 224 27.20 -15.73 40.03
N ASP A 225 27.95 -16.81 39.88
CA ASP A 225 29.14 -16.83 39.00
C ASP A 225 28.74 -17.23 37.57
N THR A 226 27.80 -18.17 37.44
CA THR A 226 27.15 -18.49 36.18
C THR A 226 25.72 -18.99 36.44
N LEU A 227 24.82 -18.67 35.52
CA LEU A 227 23.48 -19.24 35.42
C LEU A 227 23.15 -19.40 33.93
N ALA A 228 22.81 -20.62 33.55
CA ALA A 228 22.32 -20.99 32.23
C ALA A 228 21.04 -21.82 32.40
N GLY A 229 20.12 -21.69 31.45
CA GLY A 229 18.86 -22.44 31.46
C GLY A 229 17.85 -21.88 30.47
N VAL A 230 16.78 -22.61 30.25
CA VAL A 230 15.69 -22.24 29.35
C VAL A 230 14.45 -21.95 30.19
N LEU A 231 13.97 -20.71 30.14
CA LEU A 231 12.71 -20.29 30.75
C LEU A 231 11.59 -20.46 29.72
N SER A 232 10.54 -21.19 30.08
CA SER A 232 9.41 -21.39 29.17
C SER A 232 8.57 -20.12 28.99
N ASP A 233 8.49 -19.26 30.02
CA ASP A 233 7.57 -18.14 30.00
C ASP A 233 8.04 -16.96 30.90
N PRO A 234 8.48 -15.84 30.31
CA PRO A 234 8.65 -15.65 28.85
C PRO A 234 9.62 -16.65 28.25
N ALA A 235 9.39 -17.06 26.99
CA ALA A 235 10.24 -17.99 26.27
C ALA A 235 11.63 -17.36 26.03
N VAL A 236 12.54 -17.58 26.98
CA VAL A 236 13.88 -16.96 27.02
C VAL A 236 14.91 -18.03 27.31
N THR A 237 15.93 -18.10 26.46
CA THR A 237 17.10 -18.94 26.71
C THR A 237 18.20 -18.08 27.31
N VAL A 238 18.74 -18.49 28.45
CA VAL A 238 19.87 -17.84 29.08
C VAL A 238 21.09 -18.73 28.93
N ARG A 239 22.15 -18.22 28.31
CA ARG A 239 23.42 -18.95 28.13
C ARG A 239 24.36 -18.73 29.30
N HIS A 240 24.36 -17.52 29.85
CA HIS A 240 25.21 -17.16 30.98
C HIS A 240 24.65 -15.92 31.69
N ILE A 241 24.67 -15.90 33.02
CA ILE A 241 24.46 -14.72 33.84
C ILE A 241 25.42 -14.78 35.03
N ARG A 242 26.15 -13.69 35.22
CA ARG A 242 26.96 -13.41 36.40
C ARG A 242 26.42 -12.16 37.09
N GLY A 243 26.31 -12.20 38.40
CA GLY A 243 25.81 -11.06 39.16
C GLY A 243 25.31 -11.44 40.55
N ARG A 244 24.36 -10.66 41.06
CA ARG A 244 23.80 -10.82 42.41
C ARG A 244 22.29 -10.72 42.40
N ILE A 245 21.65 -11.57 43.18
CA ILE A 245 20.21 -11.54 43.45
C ILE A 245 19.99 -11.34 44.95
N GLN A 246 19.03 -10.48 45.30
CA GLN A 246 18.56 -10.27 46.66
C GLN A 246 17.04 -10.42 46.72
N VAL A 247 16.54 -11.26 47.62
CA VAL A 247 15.10 -11.49 47.80
C VAL A 247 14.68 -11.03 49.20
N LYS A 248 13.65 -10.17 49.25
CA LYS A 248 13.06 -9.65 50.49
C LYS A 248 11.54 -9.63 50.36
N GLY A 249 10.87 -10.53 51.08
CA GLY A 249 9.41 -10.63 51.03
C GLY A 249 8.92 -10.95 49.62
N ASP A 250 8.20 -10.02 49.02
CA ASP A 250 7.59 -10.11 47.68
C ASP A 250 8.42 -9.42 46.58
N SER A 251 9.67 -9.06 46.88
CA SER A 251 10.54 -8.32 45.95
C SER A 251 11.89 -9.00 45.73
N LEU A 252 12.33 -9.07 44.47
CA LEU A 252 13.61 -9.58 44.01
C LEU A 252 14.35 -8.43 43.35
N ILE A 253 15.49 -8.06 43.90
CA ILE A 253 16.42 -7.11 43.31
C ILE A 253 17.53 -7.92 42.67
N PHE A 254 17.86 -7.62 41.42
CA PHE A 254 18.98 -8.26 40.74
C PHE A 254 19.89 -7.24 40.09
N ALA A 255 21.17 -7.56 40.06
CA ALA A 255 22.20 -6.84 39.31
C ALA A 255 22.98 -7.87 38.49
N VAL A 256 23.00 -7.68 37.17
CA VAL A 256 23.74 -8.50 36.21
C VAL A 256 25.00 -7.73 35.83
N GLU A 257 26.15 -8.28 36.21
CA GLU A 257 27.47 -7.76 35.81
C GLU A 257 27.73 -8.07 34.33
N SER A 258 27.45 -9.31 33.93
CA SER A 258 27.54 -9.78 32.54
C SER A 258 26.58 -10.93 32.31
N GLY A 259 25.84 -10.89 31.21
CA GLY A 259 24.97 -11.97 30.78
C GLY A 259 24.96 -12.14 29.28
N ALA A 260 24.57 -13.33 28.84
CA ALA A 260 24.43 -13.70 27.45
C ALA A 260 23.13 -14.50 27.23
N LEU A 261 22.36 -14.07 26.24
CA LEU A 261 21.30 -14.85 25.59
C LEU A 261 21.95 -15.62 24.41
N PRO A 262 21.19 -16.31 23.53
CA PRO A 262 21.78 -16.99 22.38
C PRO A 262 22.62 -16.06 21.50
N ASN A 263 22.12 -14.87 21.18
CA ASN A 263 22.75 -13.92 20.26
C ASN A 263 22.92 -12.51 20.85
N SER A 264 22.45 -12.28 22.08
CA SER A 264 22.52 -10.99 22.78
C SER A 264 23.45 -11.01 23.99
N GLN A 265 24.08 -9.88 24.29
CA GLN A 265 24.87 -9.63 25.50
C GLN A 265 24.17 -8.58 26.36
N ILE A 266 24.03 -8.84 27.66
CA ILE A 266 23.25 -8.02 28.59
C ILE A 266 24.05 -7.67 29.84
N SER A 267 23.81 -6.48 30.38
CA SER A 267 24.25 -6.04 31.71
C SER A 267 23.20 -5.11 32.31
N GLY A 268 23.26 -4.82 33.61
CA GLY A 268 22.33 -3.89 34.25
C GLY A 268 21.64 -4.51 35.45
N GLY A 269 20.35 -4.25 35.65
CA GLY A 269 19.64 -4.74 36.82
C GLY A 269 18.20 -4.29 36.90
N GLY A 270 17.54 -4.66 37.99
CA GLY A 270 16.15 -4.31 38.18
C GLY A 270 15.56 -4.85 39.46
N VAL A 271 14.29 -4.53 39.62
CA VAL A 271 13.42 -5.03 40.68
C VAL A 271 12.23 -5.73 40.05
N LEU A 272 11.96 -6.93 40.55
CA LEU A 272 10.72 -7.66 40.31
C LEU A 272 9.93 -7.65 41.61
N THR A 273 8.66 -7.27 41.57
CA THR A 273 7.78 -7.34 42.74
C THR A 273 6.55 -8.18 42.40
N TRP A 274 6.19 -9.14 43.23
CA TRP A 274 5.03 -10.01 43.02
C TRP A 274 4.03 -9.88 44.18
N PRO A 275 3.17 -8.84 44.16
CA PRO A 275 2.11 -8.70 45.14
C PRO A 275 1.08 -9.84 45.01
N GLU A 276 -0.09 -9.72 45.64
CA GLU A 276 -1.20 -10.66 45.41
C GLU A 276 -1.64 -10.73 43.93
N GLY A 277 -1.31 -9.70 43.13
CA GLY A 277 -1.61 -9.57 41.69
C GLY A 277 -0.45 -9.91 40.72
N PRO A 278 -0.36 -9.21 39.55
CA PRO A 278 0.65 -9.50 38.53
C PRO A 278 2.06 -9.11 38.99
N ILE A 279 3.08 -9.74 38.40
CA ILE A 279 4.48 -9.35 38.60
C ILE A 279 4.69 -7.94 38.04
N LEU A 280 5.19 -7.05 38.88
CA LEU A 280 5.60 -5.70 38.54
C LEU A 280 7.07 -5.72 38.14
N TYR A 281 7.35 -5.23 36.93
CA TYR A 281 8.69 -5.09 36.40
C TYR A 281 9.16 -3.65 36.60
N ASP A 282 10.40 -3.48 37.07
CA ASP A 282 11.18 -2.24 36.97
C ASP A 282 12.63 -2.63 36.64
N ILE A 283 12.90 -2.84 35.36
CA ILE A 283 14.15 -3.41 34.86
C ILE A 283 14.81 -2.41 33.91
N GLY A 284 16.13 -2.24 34.01
CA GLY A 284 16.97 -1.56 33.04
C GLY A 284 18.16 -2.41 32.65
N LEU A 285 18.23 -2.80 31.38
CA LEU A 285 19.30 -3.61 30.80
C LEU A 285 19.99 -2.83 29.68
N ASP A 286 21.31 -2.77 29.76
CA ASP A 286 22.17 -2.36 28.66
C ASP A 286 22.50 -3.59 27.82
N MET A 287 22.16 -3.53 26.54
CA MET A 287 22.40 -4.60 25.59
C MET A 287 23.42 -4.14 24.55
N SER A 288 24.71 -4.28 24.89
CA SER A 288 25.84 -3.96 23.98
C SER A 288 25.73 -4.62 22.60
N GLN A 289 25.09 -5.79 22.56
CA GLN A 289 24.62 -6.45 21.35
C GLN A 289 23.25 -7.06 21.66
N LEU A 290 22.19 -6.53 21.08
CA LEU A 290 20.84 -7.08 21.08
C LEU A 290 20.59 -7.78 19.75
N ASP A 291 20.05 -8.99 19.78
CA ASP A 291 19.36 -9.62 18.67
C ASP A 291 17.85 -9.58 18.98
N LEU A 292 17.05 -8.96 18.12
CA LEU A 292 15.61 -8.87 18.33
C LEU A 292 14.93 -10.24 18.42
N ALA A 293 15.52 -11.29 17.81
CA ALA A 293 15.02 -12.65 17.92
C ALA A 293 14.99 -13.17 19.37
N ASP A 294 15.95 -12.74 20.21
CA ASP A 294 16.04 -13.13 21.63
C ASP A 294 14.97 -12.46 22.50
N ILE A 295 14.31 -11.40 22.01
CA ILE A 295 13.26 -10.65 22.71
C ILE A 295 11.89 -10.73 22.03
N ARG A 296 11.66 -11.73 21.18
CA ARG A 296 10.36 -11.96 20.51
C ARG A 296 9.19 -12.25 21.47
N TRP A 297 9.46 -12.49 22.74
CA TRP A 297 8.44 -12.55 23.78
C TRP A 297 7.81 -11.16 24.08
N ILE A 298 8.44 -10.06 23.64
CA ILE A 298 7.87 -8.70 23.64
C ILE A 298 6.98 -8.50 22.41
N SER A 299 7.48 -8.83 21.22
CA SER A 299 6.70 -8.83 19.98
C SER A 299 7.16 -9.99 19.10
N ALA A 300 6.24 -10.91 18.78
CA ALA A 300 6.56 -12.12 18.03
C ALA A 300 7.08 -11.81 16.62
N ASP A 301 6.66 -10.66 16.08
CA ASP A 301 6.90 -10.23 14.71
C ASP A 301 8.16 -9.40 14.53
N PHE A 302 9.02 -9.31 15.55
CA PHE A 302 10.26 -8.57 15.42
C PHE A 302 11.15 -9.15 14.30
N PRO A 303 11.71 -8.28 13.42
CA PRO A 303 12.59 -8.69 12.34
C PRO A 303 13.95 -9.15 12.86
N ASP A 304 14.69 -9.88 12.04
CA ASP A 304 16.05 -10.35 12.35
C ASP A 304 17.05 -9.19 12.22
N LEU A 305 17.11 -8.33 13.24
CA LEU A 305 18.04 -7.21 13.35
C LEU A 305 18.89 -7.31 14.62
N THR A 306 20.15 -6.90 14.51
CA THR A 306 21.14 -6.98 15.58
C THR A 306 21.90 -5.67 15.77
N GLY A 307 22.27 -5.33 17.01
CA GLY A 307 23.09 -4.14 17.33
C GLY A 307 22.87 -3.65 18.76
N PRO A 308 23.52 -2.55 19.20
CA PRO A 308 23.35 -2.04 20.55
C PRO A 308 21.95 -1.46 20.81
N ALA A 309 21.47 -1.61 22.04
CA ALA A 309 20.25 -0.97 22.55
C ALA A 309 20.19 -0.96 24.09
N VAL A 310 19.36 -0.10 24.66
CA VAL A 310 18.98 -0.13 26.08
C VAL A 310 17.53 -0.59 26.19
N LEU A 311 17.29 -1.66 26.95
CA LEU A 311 15.96 -2.19 27.23
C LEU A 311 15.53 -1.82 28.64
N ALA A 312 14.41 -1.12 28.79
CA ALA A 312 13.75 -0.91 30.07
C ALA A 312 12.35 -1.52 30.07
N ALA A 313 12.02 -2.30 31.09
CA ALA A 313 10.70 -2.89 31.26
C ALA A 313 10.03 -2.33 32.52
N ARG A 314 8.82 -1.77 32.37
CA ARG A 314 8.07 -1.19 33.47
C ARG A 314 6.60 -1.62 33.45
N THR A 315 6.10 -2.14 34.56
CA THR A 315 4.65 -2.36 34.72
C THR A 315 3.99 -1.04 35.14
N GLU A 316 3.12 -0.48 34.29
CA GLU A 316 2.44 0.80 34.53
C GLU A 316 1.08 0.63 35.23
N GLY A 317 0.55 -0.59 35.23
CA GLY A 317 -0.71 -0.93 35.88
C GLY A 317 -1.00 -2.43 35.79
N PRO A 318 -2.12 -2.91 36.34
CA PRO A 318 -2.44 -4.34 36.40
C PRO A 318 -2.60 -5.01 35.02
N GLU A 319 -2.87 -4.21 33.99
CA GLU A 319 -3.20 -4.66 32.64
C GLU A 319 -2.17 -4.26 31.58
N ARG A 320 -1.12 -3.50 31.96
CA ARG A 320 -0.18 -2.87 31.02
C ARG A 320 1.27 -2.99 31.45
N THR A 321 2.09 -3.50 30.55
CA THR A 321 3.55 -3.50 30.66
C THR A 321 4.15 -2.72 29.49
N ALA A 322 5.08 -1.83 29.79
CA ALA A 322 5.79 -1.01 28.82
C ALA A 322 7.24 -1.51 28.67
N PHE A 323 7.68 -1.74 27.44
CA PHE A 323 9.04 -2.14 27.08
C PHE A 323 9.67 -1.04 26.24
N ALA A 324 10.50 -0.20 26.85
CA ALA A 324 11.22 0.86 26.18
C ALA A 324 12.55 0.34 25.63
N LEU A 325 12.70 0.39 24.31
CA LEU A 325 13.97 0.22 23.62
C LEU A 325 14.50 1.62 23.27
N ARG A 326 15.69 1.96 23.75
CA ARG A 326 16.33 3.26 23.57
C ARG A 326 17.72 3.08 22.98
N ASP A 327 18.25 4.15 22.40
CA ASP A 327 19.59 4.17 21.81
C ASP A 327 19.84 2.99 20.86
N MET A 328 18.78 2.58 20.14
CA MET A 328 18.84 1.46 19.22
C MET A 328 19.67 1.86 18.02
N SER A 329 20.61 0.99 17.64
CA SER A 329 21.24 1.02 16.32
C SER A 329 21.37 -0.40 15.80
N LEU A 330 20.32 -0.86 15.12
CA LEU A 330 20.16 -2.26 14.71
C LEU A 330 20.35 -2.39 13.19
N ARG A 331 20.98 -3.46 12.76
CA ARG A 331 21.25 -3.80 11.35
C ARG A 331 21.05 -5.30 11.12
N GLY A 332 20.64 -5.67 9.91
CA GLY A 332 20.46 -7.07 9.52
C GLY A 332 20.08 -7.23 8.05
N PRO A 333 19.70 -8.45 7.62
CA PRO A 333 19.30 -8.72 6.23
C PRO A 333 18.07 -7.91 5.79
N ALA A 334 17.21 -7.56 6.73
CA ALA A 334 16.01 -6.76 6.50
C ALA A 334 16.29 -5.26 6.36
N GLY A 335 17.52 -4.77 6.58
CA GLY A 335 17.89 -3.35 6.55
C GLY A 335 18.39 -2.83 7.90
N GLY A 336 18.19 -1.53 8.15
CA GLY A 336 18.63 -0.85 9.38
C GLY A 336 17.54 -0.06 10.08
N LEU A 337 17.66 0.01 11.41
CA LEU A 337 16.75 0.70 12.31
C LEU A 337 17.54 1.43 13.40
N ASP A 338 17.38 2.74 13.52
CA ASP A 338 17.96 3.53 14.62
C ASP A 338 16.88 4.28 15.39
N GLY A 339 17.08 4.54 16.68
CA GLY A 339 16.22 5.43 17.48
C GLY A 339 15.66 4.80 18.76
N ALA A 340 14.40 5.11 19.07
CA ALA A 340 13.75 4.66 20.30
C ALA A 340 12.25 4.34 20.09
N VAL A 341 11.74 3.38 20.85
CA VAL A 341 10.32 3.04 20.88
C VAL A 341 9.96 2.43 22.23
N THR A 342 8.80 2.82 22.79
CA THR A 342 8.20 2.11 23.93
C THR A 342 7.04 1.27 23.44
N ILE A 343 7.16 -0.05 23.54
CA ILE A 343 6.13 -1.00 23.16
C ILE A 343 5.22 -1.22 24.37
N LEU A 344 3.92 -1.06 24.17
CA LEU A 344 2.89 -1.26 25.17
C LEU A 344 2.22 -2.62 24.93
N GLN A 345 2.34 -3.53 25.89
CA GLN A 345 1.51 -4.73 25.94
C GLN A 345 0.33 -4.47 26.87
N ASP A 346 -0.86 -4.29 26.29
CA ASP A 346 -2.11 -4.08 27.02
C ASP A 346 -3.01 -5.32 26.87
N LYS A 347 -3.54 -5.84 27.98
CA LYS A 347 -4.39 -7.05 27.95
C LYS A 347 -5.69 -6.87 27.17
N ARG A 348 -6.20 -5.63 27.04
CA ARG A 348 -7.47 -5.33 26.36
C ARG A 348 -7.25 -4.87 24.93
N ARG A 349 -6.34 -3.90 24.73
CA ARG A 349 -6.11 -3.28 23.41
C ARG A 349 -5.02 -3.97 22.58
N GLY A 350 -4.28 -4.90 23.16
CA GLY A 350 -3.17 -5.58 22.47
C GLY A 350 -1.92 -4.72 22.43
N LEU A 351 -1.21 -4.77 21.30
CA LEU A 351 0.05 -4.04 21.11
C LEU A 351 -0.20 -2.57 20.78
N GLY A 352 0.58 -1.69 21.40
CA GLY A 352 0.65 -0.28 21.08
C GLY A 352 2.09 0.24 21.17
N VAL A 353 2.28 1.49 20.80
CA VAL A 353 3.57 2.19 20.87
C VAL A 353 3.42 3.54 21.56
N ARG A 354 4.48 3.97 22.24
CA ARG A 354 4.63 5.29 22.83
C ARG A 354 6.05 5.79 22.60
N ASP A 355 6.19 7.08 22.36
CA ASP A 355 7.46 7.75 22.12
C ASP A 355 8.27 7.09 20.99
N MET A 356 7.59 6.53 19.98
CA MET A 356 8.25 5.93 18.82
C MET A 356 8.89 7.05 18.00
N ARG A 357 10.20 6.97 17.79
CA ARG A 357 10.99 7.80 16.89
C ARG A 357 12.08 6.93 16.29
N LEU A 358 11.88 6.54 15.04
CA LEU A 358 12.72 5.57 14.35
C LEU A 358 13.23 6.17 13.04
N ARG A 359 14.49 5.89 12.73
CA ARG A 359 15.10 6.15 11.42
C ARG A 359 15.33 4.81 10.74
N LEU A 360 14.73 4.66 9.57
CA LEU A 360 14.78 3.47 8.73
C LEU A 360 15.87 3.65 7.69
N ASP A 361 16.68 2.61 7.47
CA ASP A 361 17.78 2.60 6.50
C ASP A 361 17.65 1.35 5.62
N GLY A 362 16.98 1.49 4.46
CA GLY A 362 16.70 0.38 3.56
C GLY A 362 15.89 -0.75 4.18
N LEU A 363 14.99 -0.46 5.13
CA LEU A 363 14.20 -1.48 5.83
C LEU A 363 13.18 -2.10 4.86
N THR A 364 13.23 -3.42 4.67
CA THR A 364 12.29 -4.15 3.81
C THR A 364 10.86 -4.04 4.32
N LEU A 365 9.88 -3.84 3.43
CA LEU A 365 8.46 -3.80 3.80
C LEU A 365 8.00 -5.07 4.53
N ASP A 366 8.58 -6.23 4.21
CA ASP A 366 8.27 -7.50 4.86
C ASP A 366 8.59 -7.50 6.36
N ALA A 367 9.55 -6.69 6.82
CA ALA A 367 9.89 -6.55 8.23
C ALA A 367 8.79 -5.87 9.06
N ILE A 368 7.95 -5.04 8.41
CA ILE A 368 6.86 -4.32 9.08
C ILE A 368 5.48 -4.82 8.67
N ARG A 369 5.40 -5.69 7.66
CA ARG A 369 4.17 -6.29 7.15
C ARG A 369 3.31 -6.97 8.23
N PRO A 370 3.83 -7.62 9.27
CA PRO A 370 2.97 -8.16 10.33
C PRO A 370 2.16 -7.09 11.09
N TYR A 371 2.59 -5.82 11.04
CA TYR A 371 1.92 -4.70 11.68
C TYR A 371 1.04 -3.88 10.74
N LEU A 372 1.08 -4.16 9.43
CA LEU A 372 0.34 -3.48 8.39
C LEU A 372 -0.56 -4.49 7.67
N ASP A 373 -1.83 -4.17 7.40
CA ASP A 373 -2.65 -5.06 6.58
C ASP A 373 -2.07 -5.20 5.15
N THR A 374 -2.60 -6.16 4.39
CA THR A 374 -2.30 -6.60 3.02
C THR A 374 -2.09 -5.50 1.97
N LEU A 375 -1.06 -4.66 2.14
CA LEU A 375 -0.56 -3.76 1.12
C LEU A 375 0.16 -4.61 0.06
N PRO A 376 -0.30 -4.62 -1.20
CA PRO A 376 0.32 -5.42 -2.27
C PRO A 376 1.59 -4.74 -2.80
N LEU A 377 2.41 -4.18 -1.92
CA LEU A 377 3.69 -3.56 -2.22
C LEU A 377 4.83 -4.46 -1.75
N ASP A 378 5.95 -4.41 -2.44
CA ASP A 378 7.20 -5.08 -2.06
C ASP A 378 8.36 -4.14 -2.37
N GLY A 379 9.34 -4.04 -1.47
CA GLY A 379 10.36 -3.02 -1.55
C GLY A 379 11.01 -2.64 -0.23
N THR A 380 11.72 -1.52 -0.22
CA THR A 380 12.42 -0.99 0.95
C THR A 380 12.00 0.42 1.29
N LEU A 381 11.98 0.74 2.58
CA LEU A 381 11.70 2.05 3.16
C LEU A 381 12.95 2.65 3.78
N THR A 382 13.21 3.91 3.47
CA THR A 382 14.27 4.72 4.09
C THR A 382 13.67 6.06 4.54
N GLY A 383 14.04 6.55 5.71
CA GLY A 383 13.52 7.82 6.22
C GLY A 383 13.20 7.77 7.72
N THR A 384 12.23 8.56 8.17
CA THR A 384 11.85 8.64 9.58
C THR A 384 10.39 8.29 9.81
N VAL A 385 10.11 7.67 10.94
CA VAL A 385 8.75 7.45 11.44
C VAL A 385 8.69 7.75 12.93
N ALA A 386 7.69 8.51 13.34
CA ALA A 386 7.33 8.70 14.72
C ALA A 386 5.86 8.28 14.93
N GLY A 387 5.53 7.88 16.16
CA GLY A 387 4.14 7.55 16.45
C GLY A 387 3.82 7.21 17.90
N ASN A 388 2.53 7.29 18.20
CA ASN A 388 1.95 7.09 19.51
C ASN A 388 0.53 6.53 19.38
N GLY A 389 0.20 5.51 20.16
CA GLY A 389 -1.16 4.94 20.20
C GLY A 389 -1.17 3.42 20.04
N TYR A 390 -2.35 2.90 19.73
CA TYR A 390 -2.58 1.46 19.52
C TYR A 390 -2.94 1.20 18.06
N GLN A 391 -2.96 -0.06 17.62
CA GLN A 391 -3.21 -0.40 16.22
C GLN A 391 -4.60 0.06 15.70
N ASP A 392 -5.59 0.17 16.59
CA ASP A 392 -6.93 0.69 16.30
C ASP A 392 -6.99 2.23 16.23
N GLN A 393 -5.98 2.93 16.74
CA GLN A 393 -5.87 4.38 16.67
C GLN A 393 -4.42 4.81 16.96
N MET A 394 -3.65 5.03 15.90
CA MET A 394 -2.24 5.39 15.98
C MET A 394 -2.02 6.78 15.37
N ALA A 395 -1.51 7.71 16.16
CA ALA A 395 -0.93 8.94 15.62
C ALA A 395 0.43 8.60 15.02
N VAL A 396 0.65 8.94 13.75
CA VAL A 396 1.86 8.66 12.98
C VAL A 396 2.33 9.94 12.31
N GLU A 397 3.64 10.16 12.31
CA GLU A 397 4.34 11.15 11.51
C GLU A 397 5.40 10.38 10.71
N LEU A 398 5.49 10.60 9.40
CA LEU A 398 6.42 9.89 8.53
C LEU A 398 7.02 10.82 7.48
N ASP A 399 8.26 10.53 7.11
CA ASP A 399 8.96 11.08 5.93
C ASP A 399 9.76 9.92 5.33
N TRP A 400 9.22 9.31 4.27
CA TRP A 400 9.66 8.04 3.71
C TRP A 400 9.99 8.14 2.23
N ASN A 401 11.07 7.47 1.86
CA ASN A 401 11.40 7.10 0.50
C ASN A 401 11.17 5.59 0.35
N PHE A 402 10.25 5.23 -0.54
CA PHE A 402 9.90 3.85 -0.86
C PHE A 402 10.45 3.47 -2.24
N VAL A 403 11.21 2.38 -2.31
CA VAL A 403 11.69 1.79 -3.57
C VAL A 403 10.90 0.52 -3.84
N ASP A 404 10.16 0.48 -4.95
CA ASP A 404 9.27 -0.64 -5.30
C ASP A 404 9.98 -1.72 -6.11
N TYR A 405 10.08 -2.94 -5.58
CA TYR A 405 10.72 -4.07 -6.26
C TYR A 405 9.81 -4.80 -7.26
N ARG A 406 8.51 -4.53 -7.24
CA ARG A 406 7.56 -5.14 -8.20
C ARG A 406 7.65 -4.49 -9.58
N VAL A 407 8.15 -3.27 -9.65
CA VAL A 407 8.36 -2.53 -10.91
C VAL A 407 9.82 -2.75 -11.36
N PRO A 408 10.08 -3.19 -12.61
CA PRO A 408 11.43 -3.48 -13.09
C PRO A 408 12.41 -2.31 -12.96
N GLU A 409 11.94 -1.07 -13.15
CA GLU A 409 12.72 0.16 -13.06
C GLU A 409 13.05 0.58 -11.62
N ARG A 410 12.40 -0.05 -10.63
CA ARG A 410 12.54 0.24 -9.19
C ARG A 410 12.40 1.73 -8.87
N PRO A 411 11.25 2.33 -9.18
CA PRO A 411 11.05 3.75 -8.96
C PRO A 411 11.03 4.05 -7.47
N THR A 412 11.57 5.22 -7.11
CA THR A 412 11.49 5.77 -5.76
C THR A 412 10.28 6.69 -5.65
N SER A 413 9.42 6.43 -4.66
CA SER A 413 8.30 7.31 -4.27
C SER A 413 8.59 7.93 -2.92
N GLU A 414 8.38 9.24 -2.79
CA GLU A 414 8.57 9.99 -1.55
C GLU A 414 7.20 10.35 -0.94
N VAL A 415 7.06 10.22 0.38
CA VAL A 415 5.85 10.62 1.11
C VAL A 415 6.24 11.15 2.48
N ALA A 416 5.79 12.37 2.78
CA ALA A 416 5.86 12.97 4.10
C ALA A 416 4.46 13.41 4.54
N GLY A 417 4.09 13.07 5.78
CA GLY A 417 2.77 13.37 6.30
C GLY A 417 2.60 12.96 7.76
N GLU A 418 1.53 13.47 8.38
CA GLU A 418 1.19 13.16 9.75
C GLU A 418 -0.32 13.02 9.95
N GLY A 419 -0.71 12.26 10.97
CA GLY A 419 -2.12 12.14 11.34
C GLY A 419 -2.46 10.88 12.10
N VAL A 420 -3.76 10.56 12.14
CA VAL A 420 -4.28 9.38 12.84
C VAL A 420 -4.67 8.31 11.82
N VAL A 421 -4.16 7.10 12.02
CA VAL A 421 -4.42 5.92 11.20
C VAL A 421 -4.82 4.74 12.06
N GLN A 422 -5.61 3.83 11.48
CA GLN A 422 -5.88 2.51 12.02
C GLN A 422 -5.12 1.51 11.15
N LEU A 423 -4.25 0.71 11.77
CA LEU A 423 -3.36 -0.23 11.08
C LEU A 423 -3.92 -1.66 11.04
N ALA A 424 -4.91 -1.96 11.88
CA ALA A 424 -5.51 -3.28 12.02
C ALA A 424 -7.03 -3.25 11.81
N GLY A 425 -7.56 -4.29 11.15
CA GLY A 425 -9.00 -4.47 10.93
C GLY A 425 -9.32 -5.09 9.57
N PRO A 426 -10.58 -5.48 9.31
CA PRO A 426 -10.99 -6.13 8.06
C PRO A 426 -10.89 -5.22 6.83
N ASN A 427 -10.76 -3.91 7.04
CA ASN A 427 -10.65 -2.90 5.98
C ASN A 427 -9.19 -2.46 5.71
N GLY A 428 -8.24 -3.07 6.41
CA GLY A 428 -6.83 -2.71 6.38
C GLY A 428 -6.53 -1.34 6.95
N VAL A 429 -5.58 -0.65 6.32
CA VAL A 429 -5.21 0.72 6.72
C VAL A 429 -6.39 1.66 6.50
N VAL A 430 -6.79 2.36 7.55
CA VAL A 430 -7.83 3.40 7.52
C VAL A 430 -7.22 4.73 7.94
N PHE A 431 -7.38 5.75 7.10
CA PHE A 431 -6.99 7.12 7.43
C PHE A 431 -8.14 7.81 8.15
N ASP A 432 -7.98 8.13 9.44
CA ASP A 432 -9.00 8.92 10.17
C ASP A 432 -8.83 10.41 9.84
N SER A 433 -7.60 10.90 10.01
CA SER A 433 -7.22 12.26 9.68
C SER A 433 -5.73 12.29 9.36
N PHE A 434 -5.35 11.93 8.13
CA PHE A 434 -3.95 11.94 7.68
C PHE A 434 -3.71 13.09 6.71
N THR A 435 -2.72 13.93 6.96
CA THR A 435 -2.31 15.03 6.11
C THR A 435 -1.02 14.67 5.42
N VAL A 436 -1.03 14.68 4.09
CA VAL A 436 0.14 14.59 3.22
C VAL A 436 0.69 16.00 3.06
N HIS A 437 1.89 16.26 3.58
CA HIS A 437 2.58 17.54 3.44
C HIS A 437 3.38 17.62 2.15
N ARG A 438 3.98 16.49 1.76
CA ARG A 438 4.74 16.37 0.52
C ARG A 438 4.61 14.95 0.03
N SER A 439 4.40 14.78 -1.26
CA SER A 439 4.57 13.47 -1.88
C SER A 439 5.12 13.66 -3.28
N ASP A 440 5.87 12.66 -3.72
CA ASP A 440 6.26 12.49 -5.09
C ASP A 440 6.17 11.00 -5.42
N LEU A 441 5.08 10.60 -6.05
CA LEU A 441 4.71 9.20 -6.27
C LEU A 441 4.99 8.79 -7.71
N ALA A 442 5.64 7.64 -7.89
CA ALA A 442 5.74 7.02 -9.20
C ALA A 442 4.40 6.36 -9.58
N LEU A 443 3.82 6.77 -10.71
CA LEU A 443 2.51 6.27 -11.14
C LEU A 443 2.54 4.78 -11.52
N GLU A 444 3.70 4.23 -11.84
CA GLU A 444 3.90 2.79 -12.04
C GLU A 444 3.55 2.00 -10.78
N THR A 445 3.97 2.48 -9.60
CA THR A 445 3.60 1.89 -8.30
C THR A 445 2.12 2.09 -8.00
N VAL A 446 1.57 3.28 -8.27
CA VAL A 446 0.13 3.56 -8.07
C VAL A 446 -0.74 2.62 -8.93
N ARG A 447 -0.31 2.30 -10.15
CA ARG A 447 -1.00 1.37 -11.05
C ARG A 447 -1.01 -0.08 -10.57
N LEU A 448 -0.04 -0.49 -9.75
CA LEU A 448 -0.07 -1.79 -9.09
C LEU A 448 -1.15 -1.84 -8.00
N LEU A 449 -1.39 -0.72 -7.33
CA LEU A 449 -2.43 -0.57 -6.30
C LEU A 449 -3.83 -0.40 -6.92
N ILE A 450 -3.93 0.40 -7.97
CA ILE A 450 -5.18 0.75 -8.65
C ILE A 450 -4.99 0.55 -10.17
N PRO A 451 -5.20 -0.67 -10.69
CA PRO A 451 -4.99 -0.99 -12.11
C PRO A 451 -5.80 -0.14 -13.10
N ALA A 452 -6.93 0.42 -12.65
CA ALA A 452 -7.77 1.33 -13.43
C ALA A 452 -7.12 2.71 -13.68
N VAL A 453 -6.05 3.07 -12.96
CA VAL A 453 -5.27 4.27 -13.26
C VAL A 453 -4.43 4.03 -14.52
N HIS A 454 -4.50 4.94 -15.48
CA HIS A 454 -3.77 4.83 -16.75
C HIS A 454 -2.82 6.00 -16.99
N LEU A 455 -2.57 6.82 -15.97
CA LEU A 455 -1.57 7.88 -16.02
C LEU A 455 -0.15 7.31 -15.85
N TYR A 456 0.83 7.97 -16.44
CA TYR A 456 2.25 7.61 -16.42
C TYR A 456 3.08 8.77 -15.86
N GLY A 457 4.29 8.49 -15.37
CA GLY A 457 5.17 9.52 -14.82
C GLY A 457 4.98 9.71 -13.32
N ARG A 458 5.01 10.96 -12.86
CA ARG A 458 5.04 11.29 -11.44
C ARG A 458 3.81 12.07 -10.98
N LEU A 459 3.39 11.82 -9.75
CA LEU A 459 2.27 12.46 -9.09
C LEU A 459 2.73 13.07 -7.78
N GLU A 460 2.77 14.39 -7.73
CA GLU A 460 2.94 15.17 -6.52
C GLU A 460 1.57 15.48 -5.93
N ALA A 461 1.37 15.25 -4.63
CA ALA A 461 0.11 15.56 -3.95
C ALA A 461 0.35 16.11 -2.55
N GLU A 462 -0.43 17.13 -2.19
CA GLU A 462 -0.47 17.74 -0.86
C GLU A 462 -1.94 17.90 -0.44
N GLY A 463 -2.31 17.41 0.73
CA GLY A 463 -3.70 17.44 1.18
C GLY A 463 -4.05 16.44 2.25
N ALA A 464 -5.34 16.26 2.53
CA ALA A 464 -5.85 15.33 3.52
C ALA A 464 -6.35 14.03 2.88
N LEU A 465 -6.05 12.90 3.51
CA LEU A 465 -6.58 11.56 3.22
C LEU A 465 -7.53 11.12 4.33
N SER A 466 -8.67 10.55 3.95
CA SER A 466 -9.62 9.94 4.88
C SER A 466 -10.34 8.72 4.30
N GLY A 467 -10.69 7.79 5.18
CA GLY A 467 -11.35 6.52 4.84
C GLY A 467 -10.36 5.36 4.64
N PRO A 468 -10.87 4.14 4.37
CA PRO A 468 -10.06 2.97 4.10
C PRO A 468 -9.20 3.14 2.85
N TRP A 469 -8.01 2.54 2.79
CA TRP A 469 -7.09 2.69 1.64
C TRP A 469 -7.70 2.29 0.29
N ARG A 470 -8.62 1.30 0.26
CA ARG A 470 -9.37 0.88 -0.95
C ARG A 470 -10.59 1.76 -1.28
N ASN A 471 -10.99 2.63 -0.36
CA ASN A 471 -12.10 3.59 -0.50
C ASN A 471 -11.70 4.95 0.09
N THR A 472 -10.59 5.50 -0.39
CA THR A 472 -9.98 6.70 0.19
C THR A 472 -10.51 7.96 -0.49
N THR A 473 -10.76 8.99 0.33
CA THR A 473 -10.98 10.36 -0.12
C THR A 473 -9.69 11.15 0.06
N PHE A 474 -9.19 11.73 -1.02
CA PHE A 474 -8.18 12.77 -1.03
C PHE A 474 -8.84 14.15 -1.16
N ARG A 475 -8.34 15.14 -0.41
CA ARG A 475 -8.72 16.55 -0.55
C ARG A 475 -7.48 17.42 -0.50
N GLY A 476 -7.15 18.08 -1.61
CA GLY A 476 -5.96 18.91 -1.70
C GLY A 476 -5.60 19.28 -3.13
N HIS A 477 -4.32 19.59 -3.31
CA HIS A 477 -3.69 19.90 -4.59
C HIS A 477 -2.92 18.68 -5.08
N ALA A 478 -3.00 18.39 -6.38
CA ALA A 478 -2.14 17.38 -7.00
C ALA A 478 -1.63 17.85 -8.37
N ARG A 479 -0.37 17.53 -8.64
CA ARG A 479 0.35 17.83 -9.86
C ARG A 479 0.87 16.55 -10.48
N HIS A 480 0.49 16.31 -11.73
CA HIS A 480 0.90 15.17 -12.54
C HIS A 480 1.86 15.63 -13.64
N GLN A 481 2.98 14.92 -13.80
CA GLN A 481 3.93 15.19 -14.88
C GLN A 481 4.46 13.89 -15.49
N ASP A 482 4.31 13.76 -16.81
CA ASP A 482 4.84 12.64 -17.59
C ASP A 482 6.09 13.08 -18.36
N GLU A 483 7.27 12.68 -17.87
CA GLU A 483 8.57 13.03 -18.46
C GLU A 483 8.73 14.56 -18.67
N GLY A 484 9.16 14.98 -19.87
CA GLY A 484 9.32 16.38 -20.25
C GLY A 484 8.03 17.08 -20.71
N HIS A 485 6.87 16.43 -20.62
CA HIS A 485 5.61 17.03 -21.07
C HIS A 485 5.08 18.07 -20.07
N PRO A 486 4.26 19.04 -20.52
CA PRO A 486 3.66 20.02 -19.63
C PRO A 486 2.81 19.34 -18.54
N ALA A 487 3.00 19.77 -17.30
CA ALA A 487 2.31 19.20 -16.15
C ALA A 487 0.80 19.50 -16.15
N SER A 488 0.06 18.61 -15.50
CA SER A 488 -1.36 18.78 -15.18
C SER A 488 -1.52 19.05 -13.68
N GLU A 489 -2.37 20.00 -13.30
CA GLU A 489 -2.66 20.37 -11.91
C GLU A 489 -4.17 20.28 -11.65
N LEU A 490 -4.52 19.78 -10.47
CA LEU A 490 -5.88 19.64 -10.00
C LEU A 490 -5.99 20.05 -8.52
N ASP A 491 -7.05 20.79 -8.20
CA ASP A 491 -7.37 21.18 -6.83
C ASP A 491 -8.79 20.74 -6.49
N GLY A 492 -8.98 20.01 -5.38
CA GLY A 492 -10.31 19.66 -4.92
C GLY A 492 -10.38 18.36 -4.16
N ARG A 493 -11.49 17.64 -4.31
CA ARG A 493 -11.77 16.38 -3.63
C ARG A 493 -11.87 15.25 -4.64
N VAL A 494 -11.18 14.14 -4.40
CA VAL A 494 -11.29 12.91 -5.19
C VAL A 494 -11.45 11.72 -4.25
N ARG A 495 -12.46 10.89 -4.47
CA ARG A 495 -12.64 9.60 -3.81
C ARG A 495 -12.52 8.48 -4.83
N PHE A 496 -11.67 7.51 -4.50
CA PHE A 496 -11.46 6.30 -5.29
C PHE A 496 -12.02 5.09 -4.53
N ASP A 497 -12.85 4.28 -5.18
CA ASP A 497 -13.39 3.04 -4.62
C ASP A 497 -12.98 1.84 -5.49
N SER A 498 -11.99 1.10 -5.01
CA SER A 498 -11.37 -0.05 -5.70
C SER A 498 -11.83 -1.40 -5.12
N ARG A 499 -12.94 -1.42 -4.37
CA ARG A 499 -13.50 -2.63 -3.76
C ARG A 499 -14.28 -3.51 -4.75
N SER A 500 -14.63 -2.97 -5.91
CA SER A 500 -15.32 -3.64 -7.01
C SER A 500 -14.43 -3.77 -8.25
N ASP A 501 -14.85 -4.62 -9.20
CA ASP A 501 -14.14 -4.82 -10.48
C ASP A 501 -14.09 -3.55 -11.34
N THR A 502 -15.07 -2.66 -11.16
CA THR A 502 -15.07 -1.32 -11.79
C THR A 502 -14.73 -0.28 -10.73
N LEU A 503 -13.81 0.63 -11.07
CA LEU A 503 -13.40 1.72 -10.18
C LEU A 503 -14.57 2.70 -9.97
N GLY A 504 -14.99 2.88 -8.71
CA GLY A 504 -15.84 3.98 -8.30
C GLY A 504 -15.05 5.29 -8.22
N LEU A 505 -15.58 6.36 -8.82
CA LEU A 505 -14.95 7.67 -8.88
C LEU A 505 -15.96 8.75 -8.44
N SER A 506 -15.57 9.53 -7.44
CA SER A 506 -16.25 10.77 -7.08
C SER A 506 -15.20 11.89 -7.06
N ALA A 507 -15.30 12.83 -7.99
CA ALA A 507 -14.37 13.94 -8.10
C ALA A 507 -15.14 15.26 -8.11
N ASP A 508 -14.69 16.23 -7.35
CA ASP A 508 -15.14 17.63 -7.40
C ASP A 508 -13.87 18.49 -7.37
N VAL A 509 -13.37 18.81 -8.56
CA VAL A 509 -12.03 19.37 -8.77
C VAL A 509 -12.05 20.56 -9.71
N VAL A 510 -11.05 21.42 -9.60
CA VAL A 510 -10.75 22.50 -10.53
C VAL A 510 -9.43 22.17 -11.23
N LEU A 511 -9.46 22.12 -12.56
CA LEU A 511 -8.26 21.89 -13.39
C LEU A 511 -7.47 23.20 -13.56
N ALA A 512 -6.15 23.17 -13.35
CA ALA A 512 -5.35 24.38 -13.20
C ALA A 512 -3.89 24.36 -13.72
N PRO A 513 -3.52 23.80 -14.89
CA PRO A 513 -4.34 23.26 -15.98
C PRO A 513 -4.27 21.73 -16.11
N LEU A 514 -5.12 21.11 -16.93
CA LEU A 514 -4.92 19.75 -17.43
C LEU A 514 -4.29 19.79 -18.82
N SER A 515 -3.13 19.14 -19.00
CA SER A 515 -2.38 19.09 -20.25
C SER A 515 -2.76 17.86 -21.07
N PHE A 516 -3.28 18.06 -22.29
CA PHE A 516 -3.57 16.94 -23.19
C PHE A 516 -2.31 16.20 -23.64
N ASP A 517 -1.21 16.93 -23.78
CA ASP A 517 0.08 16.33 -24.14
C ASP A 517 0.61 15.44 -23.00
N GLY A 518 0.47 15.88 -21.75
CA GLY A 518 0.95 15.17 -20.56
C GLY A 518 0.20 13.88 -20.25
N ILE A 519 -1.07 13.74 -20.65
CA ILE A 519 -1.85 12.51 -20.41
C ILE A 519 -1.91 11.58 -21.63
N ARG A 520 -1.37 11.98 -22.79
CA ARG A 520 -1.59 11.27 -24.07
C ARG A 520 -1.07 9.83 -24.07
N ARG A 521 0.01 9.55 -23.34
CA ARG A 521 0.56 8.18 -23.20
C ARG A 521 -0.46 7.22 -22.57
N GLY A 522 -1.22 7.72 -21.58
CA GLY A 522 -2.32 7.00 -20.95
C GLY A 522 -3.57 6.88 -21.80
N PHE A 523 -3.78 7.84 -22.69
CA PHE A 523 -4.97 7.94 -23.54
C PHE A 523 -4.61 8.08 -25.02
N PRO A 524 -4.08 7.03 -25.70
CA PRO A 524 -3.56 7.15 -27.08
C PRO A 524 -4.59 7.56 -28.14
N ALA A 525 -5.88 7.30 -27.88
CA ALA A 525 -7.00 7.72 -28.72
C ALA A 525 -7.22 9.25 -28.67
N LEU A 526 -6.74 9.93 -27.62
CA LEU A 526 -6.88 11.37 -27.44
C LEU A 526 -5.95 12.14 -28.38
N LYS A 527 -6.54 12.75 -29.42
CA LYS A 527 -5.81 13.60 -30.38
C LYS A 527 -5.84 15.09 -30.04
N SER A 528 -6.57 15.46 -29.00
CA SER A 528 -6.69 16.85 -28.51
C SER A 528 -5.33 17.44 -28.17
N ARG A 529 -5.17 18.75 -28.38
CA ARG A 529 -3.94 19.52 -28.09
C ARG A 529 -4.22 20.69 -27.16
N GLY A 530 -3.19 21.16 -26.46
CA GLY A 530 -3.27 22.28 -25.54
C GLY A 530 -3.70 21.87 -24.13
N PHE A 531 -4.36 22.79 -23.42
CA PHE A 531 -4.73 22.61 -22.03
C PHE A 531 -6.21 22.86 -21.74
N LEU A 532 -6.70 22.34 -20.61
CA LEU A 532 -8.03 22.62 -20.04
C LEU A 532 -7.93 23.23 -18.65
N ARG A 533 -8.82 24.17 -18.34
CA ARG A 533 -8.96 24.77 -17.02
C ARG A 533 -10.44 24.90 -16.64
N GLY A 534 -10.76 24.74 -15.36
CA GLY A 534 -12.12 24.94 -14.84
C GLY A 534 -12.65 23.77 -14.01
N PRO A 535 -13.84 23.92 -13.40
CA PRO A 535 -14.43 22.91 -12.55
C PRO A 535 -14.89 21.68 -13.33
N VAL A 536 -14.67 20.52 -12.73
CA VAL A 536 -15.10 19.20 -13.20
C VAL A 536 -15.63 18.42 -11.99
N ARG A 537 -16.87 17.98 -12.10
CA ARG A 537 -17.50 17.05 -11.16
C ARG A 537 -17.81 15.73 -11.85
N LEU A 538 -17.41 14.64 -11.23
CA LEU A 538 -17.62 13.26 -11.67
C LEU A 538 -18.22 12.48 -10.49
N GLU A 539 -19.25 11.68 -10.72
CA GLU A 539 -19.84 10.81 -9.69
C GLU A 539 -20.34 9.50 -10.32
N GLY A 540 -19.89 8.36 -9.81
CA GLY A 540 -20.36 7.04 -10.27
C GLY A 540 -19.24 6.01 -10.33
N ASP A 541 -19.36 5.03 -11.22
CA ASP A 541 -18.29 4.10 -11.58
C ASP A 541 -17.84 4.35 -13.02
N LEU A 542 -16.64 3.90 -13.42
CA LEU A 542 -16.12 4.19 -14.76
C LEU A 542 -17.01 3.64 -15.91
N ALA A 543 -17.91 2.68 -15.66
CA ALA A 543 -18.86 2.22 -16.67
C ALA A 543 -20.01 3.24 -16.88
N ARG A 544 -20.41 3.95 -15.82
CA ARG A 544 -21.39 5.04 -15.86
C ARG A 544 -21.07 6.14 -14.82
N VAL A 545 -20.44 7.21 -15.30
CA VAL A 545 -20.10 8.41 -14.52
C VAL A 545 -21.04 9.55 -14.89
N GLU A 546 -21.69 10.16 -13.91
CA GLU A 546 -22.33 11.47 -14.08
C GLU A 546 -21.27 12.56 -14.20
N VAL A 547 -21.23 13.25 -15.33
CA VAL A 547 -20.28 14.32 -15.63
C VAL A 547 -20.99 15.67 -15.51
N ASP A 548 -20.40 16.63 -14.79
CA ASP A 548 -20.71 18.06 -14.88
C ASP A 548 -19.37 18.83 -14.94
N ALA A 549 -19.00 19.23 -16.16
CA ALA A 549 -17.73 19.91 -16.42
C ALA A 549 -18.01 21.26 -17.08
N ASN A 550 -17.29 22.31 -16.67
CA ASN A 550 -17.30 23.62 -17.31
C ASN A 550 -15.85 24.09 -17.50
N VAL A 551 -15.28 23.72 -18.64
CA VAL A 551 -13.85 23.87 -18.92
C VAL A 551 -13.59 24.88 -20.04
N ARG A 552 -12.42 25.50 -20.02
CA ARG A 552 -11.92 26.42 -21.05
C ARG A 552 -10.47 26.12 -21.39
N GLY A 553 -10.07 26.37 -22.63
CA GLY A 553 -8.71 26.13 -23.09
C GLY A 553 -8.54 26.35 -24.58
N ASP A 554 -7.54 25.69 -25.18
CA ASP A 554 -7.25 25.75 -26.62
C ASP A 554 -8.39 25.20 -27.49
N ILE A 555 -9.20 24.29 -26.93
CA ILE A 555 -10.39 23.76 -27.59
C ILE A 555 -11.57 24.76 -27.57
N GLY A 556 -11.49 25.88 -26.85
CA GLY A 556 -12.60 26.80 -26.59
C GLY A 556 -13.21 26.60 -25.20
N ARG A 557 -14.43 27.11 -24.98
CA ARG A 557 -15.20 26.89 -23.75
C ARG A 557 -16.20 25.76 -23.97
N VAL A 558 -16.19 24.75 -23.11
CA VAL A 558 -17.02 23.56 -23.21
C VAL A 558 -17.66 23.26 -21.86
N ARG A 559 -19.00 23.14 -21.86
CA ARG A 559 -19.79 22.65 -20.74
C ARG A 559 -20.34 21.27 -21.10
N MET A 560 -20.12 20.26 -20.27
CA MET A 560 -20.63 18.90 -20.44
C MET A 560 -21.48 18.53 -19.25
N ARG A 561 -22.66 17.95 -19.49
CA ARG A 561 -23.55 17.46 -18.43
C ARG A 561 -24.28 16.19 -18.84
N GLY A 562 -24.23 15.17 -17.97
CA GLY A 562 -24.98 13.92 -18.11
C GLY A 562 -24.10 12.68 -17.93
N PRO A 563 -24.69 11.48 -18.05
CA PRO A 563 -23.96 10.23 -17.88
C PRO A 563 -23.02 9.97 -19.05
N ALA A 564 -21.81 9.49 -18.73
CA ALA A 564 -20.78 9.08 -19.68
C ALA A 564 -20.14 7.75 -19.27
N THR A 565 -19.64 7.01 -20.24
CA THR A 565 -18.81 5.82 -20.02
C THR A 565 -17.35 6.19 -20.23
N LEU A 566 -16.51 5.89 -19.25
CA LEU A 566 -15.06 6.16 -19.22
C LEU A 566 -14.23 4.88 -19.03
N LEU A 567 -14.83 3.72 -19.32
CA LEU A 567 -14.22 2.39 -19.15
C LEU A 567 -13.46 1.97 -20.41
N LEU A 568 -12.19 2.38 -20.49
CA LEU A 568 -11.30 2.08 -21.61
C LEU A 568 -11.31 0.58 -22.00
N PRO A 569 -11.38 0.23 -23.30
CA PRO A 569 -11.33 1.11 -24.48
C PRO A 569 -12.66 1.78 -24.86
N MET A 570 -13.73 1.58 -24.10
CA MET A 570 -15.07 2.09 -24.39
C MET A 570 -15.26 3.50 -23.85
N TRP A 571 -15.79 4.37 -24.69
CA TRP A 571 -16.17 5.75 -24.36
C TRP A 571 -17.59 5.97 -24.80
N GLY A 572 -18.40 6.68 -24.02
CA GLY A 572 -19.78 6.88 -24.41
C GLY A 572 -20.45 8.01 -23.67
N GLY A 573 -21.64 8.37 -24.14
CA GLY A 573 -22.56 9.27 -23.47
C GLY A 573 -23.94 8.64 -23.48
N ASP A 574 -24.67 8.71 -22.38
CA ASP A 574 -26.09 8.38 -22.36
C ASP A 574 -26.86 9.69 -22.18
N SER A 575 -27.25 10.31 -23.30
CA SER A 575 -27.83 11.67 -23.30
C SER A 575 -26.87 12.75 -22.76
N LEU A 576 -25.58 12.63 -23.07
CA LEU A 576 -24.56 13.60 -22.69
C LEU A 576 -24.75 14.90 -23.46
N ALA A 577 -25.16 15.95 -22.75
CA ALA A 577 -25.35 17.29 -23.31
C ALA A 577 -24.04 18.07 -23.25
N ILE A 578 -23.62 18.61 -24.39
CA ILE A 578 -22.41 19.41 -24.54
C ILE A 578 -22.82 20.79 -25.07
N ALA A 579 -22.51 21.86 -24.36
CA ALA A 579 -22.63 23.23 -24.86
C ALA A 579 -21.24 23.82 -25.04
N PHE A 580 -21.01 24.56 -26.11
CA PHE A 580 -19.69 25.11 -26.39
C PHE A 580 -19.77 26.50 -27.01
N ASP A 581 -18.74 27.30 -26.71
CA ASP A 581 -18.54 28.64 -27.22
C ASP A 581 -17.11 28.76 -27.71
N SER A 582 -16.92 29.24 -28.94
CA SER A 582 -15.63 29.30 -29.64
C SER A 582 -14.90 27.95 -29.77
N LEU A 583 -15.64 26.85 -29.99
CA LEU A 583 -15.05 25.51 -30.13
C LEU A 583 -14.12 25.42 -31.34
N ASN A 584 -12.88 24.99 -31.09
CA ASN A 584 -11.86 24.77 -32.11
C ASN A 584 -11.65 23.28 -32.38
N LEU A 585 -12.29 22.76 -33.44
CA LEU A 585 -12.18 21.36 -33.84
C LEU A 585 -10.78 20.96 -34.26
N ALA A 586 -9.94 21.90 -34.74
CA ALA A 586 -8.55 21.61 -35.04
C ALA A 586 -7.75 21.27 -33.76
N ALA A 587 -8.05 21.94 -32.64
CA ALA A 587 -7.46 21.62 -31.34
C ALA A 587 -8.00 20.31 -30.78
N VAL A 588 -9.30 20.01 -30.94
CA VAL A 588 -9.92 18.74 -30.49
C VAL A 588 -9.41 17.54 -31.28
N ARG A 589 -9.29 17.65 -32.61
CA ARG A 589 -8.86 16.55 -33.49
C ARG A 589 -7.35 16.49 -33.71
N GLY A 590 -6.61 17.50 -33.26
CA GLY A 590 -5.18 17.69 -33.54
C GLY A 590 -4.84 17.91 -35.01
N SER A 591 -5.83 18.14 -35.87
CA SER A 591 -5.69 18.30 -37.33
C SER A 591 -6.92 19.01 -37.93
N GLY A 592 -6.78 19.54 -39.13
CA GLY A 592 -7.86 20.22 -39.86
C GLY A 592 -7.83 21.74 -39.74
N PRO A 593 -8.78 22.43 -40.40
CA PRO A 593 -8.86 23.89 -40.37
C PRO A 593 -9.32 24.41 -38.99
N PRO A 594 -8.84 25.59 -38.55
CA PRO A 594 -9.32 26.21 -37.32
C PRO A 594 -10.81 26.55 -37.43
N THR A 595 -11.53 26.39 -36.33
CA THR A 595 -12.96 26.70 -36.24
C THR A 595 -13.25 27.57 -35.02
N THR A 596 -14.32 28.35 -35.10
CA THR A 596 -14.95 28.95 -33.91
C THR A 596 -16.43 28.60 -33.96
N LEU A 597 -16.82 27.51 -33.30
CA LEU A 597 -18.20 27.04 -33.27
C LEU A 597 -18.88 27.44 -31.96
N ARG A 598 -20.14 27.85 -32.05
CA ARG A 598 -21.00 28.16 -30.90
C ARG A 598 -22.30 27.37 -31.01
N GLY A 599 -22.64 26.61 -29.98
CA GLY A 599 -23.85 25.80 -30.01
C GLY A 599 -23.92 24.75 -28.92
N SER A 600 -24.74 23.74 -29.16
CA SER A 600 -24.88 22.56 -28.33
C SER A 600 -24.91 21.28 -29.15
N ALA A 601 -24.52 20.18 -28.53
CA ALA A 601 -24.63 18.83 -29.05
C ALA A 601 -25.16 17.89 -27.96
N VAL A 602 -25.83 16.82 -28.38
CA VAL A 602 -26.25 15.72 -27.50
C VAL A 602 -25.73 14.43 -28.10
N ILE A 603 -25.04 13.64 -27.27
CA ILE A 603 -24.49 12.34 -27.64
C ILE A 603 -25.24 11.25 -26.86
N GLN A 604 -25.70 10.23 -27.57
CA GLN A 604 -26.27 9.03 -26.96
C GLN A 604 -25.68 7.80 -27.67
N GLY A 605 -24.81 7.04 -27.01
CA GLY A 605 -24.15 5.90 -27.62
C GLY A 605 -22.81 5.57 -26.98
N ILE A 606 -22.22 4.47 -27.45
CA ILE A 606 -20.92 3.96 -27.02
C ILE A 606 -20.03 3.81 -28.25
N VAL A 607 -18.78 4.19 -28.08
CA VAL A 607 -17.70 4.07 -29.06
C VAL A 607 -16.64 3.16 -28.46
N ASP A 608 -16.42 2.01 -29.10
CA ASP A 608 -15.22 1.22 -28.89
C ASP A 608 -14.13 1.73 -29.84
N SER A 609 -12.96 2.08 -29.30
CA SER A 609 -11.81 2.55 -30.08
C SER A 609 -11.37 1.61 -31.22
N ALA A 610 -11.68 0.31 -31.15
CA ALA A 610 -11.39 -0.67 -32.20
C ALA A 610 -12.59 -0.94 -33.13
N GLY A 611 -13.78 -0.52 -32.75
CA GLY A 611 -15.05 -0.88 -33.38
C GLY A 611 -15.72 0.24 -34.17
N GLN A 612 -16.92 -0.06 -34.65
CA GLN A 612 -17.84 0.95 -35.18
C GLN A 612 -18.59 1.60 -33.99
N PRO A 613 -18.78 2.93 -33.98
CA PRO A 613 -19.61 3.57 -32.97
C PRO A 613 -21.08 3.17 -33.16
N GLU A 614 -21.81 2.98 -32.06
CA GLU A 614 -23.25 2.80 -32.07
C GLU A 614 -23.91 3.91 -31.26
N GLY A 615 -24.89 4.61 -31.84
CA GLY A 615 -25.55 5.70 -31.14
C GLY A 615 -26.08 6.80 -32.05
N SER A 616 -26.60 7.87 -31.44
CA SER A 616 -27.06 9.09 -32.07
C SER A 616 -26.24 10.31 -31.62
N PHE A 617 -26.16 11.28 -32.51
CA PHE A 617 -25.49 12.55 -32.33
C PHE A 617 -26.37 13.65 -32.94
N ALA A 618 -26.82 14.57 -32.11
CA ALA A 618 -27.55 15.75 -32.56
C ALA A 618 -26.72 17.00 -32.24
N ILE A 619 -26.62 17.94 -33.18
CA ILE A 619 -25.91 19.20 -33.00
C ILE A 619 -26.76 20.36 -33.49
N SER A 620 -26.70 21.48 -32.77
CA SER A 620 -27.33 22.76 -33.11
C SER A 620 -26.32 23.89 -32.87
N LEU A 621 -25.99 24.61 -33.93
CA LEU A 621 -25.03 25.70 -33.96
C LEU A 621 -25.75 27.01 -34.27
N GLY A 622 -25.36 28.06 -33.55
CA GLY A 622 -25.63 29.45 -33.94
C GLY A 622 -24.48 30.03 -34.78
N PRO A 623 -24.32 31.37 -34.79
CA PRO A 623 -23.31 32.03 -35.60
C PRO A 623 -21.90 31.49 -35.32
N SER A 624 -21.27 30.94 -36.36
CA SER A 624 -20.04 30.17 -36.25
C SER A 624 -19.19 30.31 -37.53
N SER A 625 -17.92 29.91 -37.47
CA SER A 625 -17.04 29.93 -38.64
C SER A 625 -16.08 28.75 -38.72
N ILE A 626 -15.69 28.45 -39.96
CA ILE A 626 -14.63 27.50 -40.33
C ILE A 626 -13.69 28.26 -41.25
N ARG A 627 -12.45 28.53 -40.79
CA ARG A 627 -11.58 29.53 -41.42
C ARG A 627 -12.30 30.89 -41.56
N GLU A 628 -12.47 31.35 -42.80
CA GLU A 628 -13.13 32.59 -43.19
C GLU A 628 -14.58 32.36 -43.63
N PHE A 629 -15.04 31.11 -43.73
CA PHE A 629 -16.44 30.78 -44.04
C PHE A 629 -17.29 30.95 -42.79
N VAL A 630 -18.28 31.86 -42.83
CA VAL A 630 -19.19 32.16 -41.72
C VAL A 630 -20.59 31.65 -42.06
N PHE A 631 -21.25 31.04 -41.09
CA PHE A 631 -22.63 30.59 -41.18
C PHE A 631 -23.42 31.04 -39.95
N ASP A 632 -24.72 31.30 -40.15
CA ASP A 632 -25.61 31.88 -39.14
C ASP A 632 -26.20 30.78 -38.23
N THR A 633 -26.55 29.63 -38.81
CA THR A 633 -27.09 28.47 -38.10
C THR A 633 -26.64 27.17 -38.75
N ALA A 634 -26.50 26.10 -37.96
CA ALA A 634 -26.37 24.76 -38.50
C ALA A 634 -26.97 23.73 -37.55
N SER A 635 -27.86 22.86 -38.01
CA SER A 635 -28.36 21.73 -37.25
C SER A 635 -28.16 20.43 -38.00
N ALA A 636 -27.79 19.36 -37.28
CA ALA A 636 -27.70 18.03 -37.84
C ALA A 636 -28.13 16.96 -36.83
N SER A 637 -28.84 15.94 -37.29
CA SER A 637 -29.16 14.71 -36.54
C SER A 637 -28.58 13.51 -37.26
N LEU A 638 -27.68 12.80 -36.59
CA LEU A 638 -26.95 11.64 -37.11
C LEU A 638 -27.21 10.44 -36.19
N ALA A 639 -27.35 9.25 -36.76
CA ALA A 639 -27.41 8.00 -36.01
C ALA A 639 -26.59 6.92 -36.70
N VAL A 640 -25.81 6.15 -35.95
CA VAL A 640 -25.06 5.00 -36.46
C VAL A 640 -25.73 3.74 -35.94
N LYS A 641 -26.22 2.91 -36.87
CA LYS A 641 -26.88 1.64 -36.57
C LYS A 641 -26.56 0.61 -37.64
N ASN A 642 -26.20 -0.61 -37.24
CA ASN A 642 -25.97 -1.74 -38.15
C ASN A 642 -25.03 -1.42 -39.33
N GLY A 643 -23.86 -0.82 -39.10
CA GLY A 643 -22.97 -0.50 -40.23
C GLY A 643 -23.31 0.76 -41.03
N LEU A 644 -24.46 1.41 -40.79
CA LEU A 644 -24.93 2.58 -41.54
C LEU A 644 -24.94 3.85 -40.68
N LEU A 645 -24.40 4.94 -41.22
CA LEU A 645 -24.57 6.30 -40.72
C LEU A 645 -25.82 6.90 -41.38
N HIS A 646 -26.87 7.09 -40.59
CA HIS A 646 -28.10 7.79 -40.95
C HIS A 646 -27.94 9.28 -40.66
N LEU A 647 -28.22 10.12 -41.65
CA LEU A 647 -28.38 11.57 -41.51
C LEU A 647 -29.87 11.87 -41.67
N ASP A 648 -30.57 12.10 -40.57
CA ASP A 648 -32.01 12.36 -40.60
C ASP A 648 -32.29 13.73 -41.24
N SER A 649 -31.53 14.74 -40.80
CA SER A 649 -31.57 16.07 -41.36
C SER A 649 -30.25 16.78 -41.12
N LEU A 650 -29.81 17.54 -42.12
CA LEU A 650 -28.81 18.59 -42.07
C LEU A 650 -29.48 19.87 -42.56
N ASN A 651 -29.32 20.96 -41.83
CA ASN A 651 -29.73 22.29 -42.27
C ASN A 651 -28.66 23.29 -41.86
N VAL A 652 -28.02 23.95 -42.81
CA VAL A 652 -27.01 25.00 -42.57
C VAL A 652 -27.49 26.27 -43.23
N GLY A 653 -27.72 27.32 -42.44
CA GLY A 653 -28.03 28.66 -42.91
C GLY A 653 -26.77 29.53 -42.91
N PHE A 654 -26.50 30.20 -44.01
CA PHE A 654 -25.38 31.16 -44.13
C PHE A 654 -25.87 32.41 -44.86
N PRO A 655 -25.12 33.53 -44.84
CA PRO A 655 -25.62 34.79 -45.37
C PRO A 655 -26.12 34.66 -46.81
N LYS A 656 -27.41 34.93 -47.01
CA LYS A 656 -28.11 34.81 -48.30
C LYS A 656 -28.09 33.40 -48.88
N GLY A 657 -28.19 32.35 -48.08
CA GLY A 657 -28.26 30.99 -48.61
C GLY A 657 -28.45 29.90 -47.55
N GLY A 658 -28.50 28.66 -48.01
CA GLY A 658 -28.55 27.50 -47.14
C GLY A 658 -28.20 26.18 -47.84
N LEU A 659 -27.96 25.17 -47.02
CA LEU A 659 -27.68 23.79 -47.40
C LEU A 659 -28.57 22.87 -46.57
N THR A 660 -29.34 22.01 -47.23
CA THR A 660 -30.09 20.94 -46.58
C THR A 660 -29.61 19.57 -47.05
N GLY A 661 -29.79 18.53 -46.24
CA GLY A 661 -29.49 17.17 -46.67
C GLY A 661 -30.01 16.09 -45.74
N SER A 662 -30.13 14.88 -46.27
CA SER A 662 -30.54 13.68 -45.53
C SER A 662 -30.16 12.40 -46.28
N GLY A 663 -30.24 11.25 -45.62
CA GLY A 663 -30.02 9.93 -46.22
C GLY A 663 -29.11 9.05 -45.39
N THR A 664 -28.41 8.12 -46.03
CA THR A 664 -27.54 7.15 -45.33
C THR A 664 -26.19 6.98 -46.03
N VAL A 665 -25.16 6.57 -45.32
CA VAL A 665 -23.88 6.14 -45.90
C VAL A 665 -23.31 4.99 -45.09
N GLY A 666 -22.60 4.06 -45.72
CA GLY A 666 -21.90 3.00 -45.01
C GLY A 666 -20.79 3.54 -44.11
N TRP A 667 -20.62 2.99 -42.92
CA TRP A 667 -19.47 3.30 -42.07
C TRP A 667 -18.18 2.73 -42.65
N ARG A 668 -18.26 1.53 -43.21
CA ARG A 668 -17.20 0.82 -43.93
C ARG A 668 -17.83 -0.13 -44.93
N HIS A 669 -17.11 -0.52 -45.97
CA HIS A 669 -17.54 -1.61 -46.86
C HIS A 669 -17.75 -2.93 -46.06
N PRO A 670 -18.81 -3.74 -46.33
CA PRO A 670 -19.73 -3.70 -47.48
C PRO A 670 -21.01 -2.89 -47.32
N GLU A 671 -21.30 -2.33 -46.15
CA GLU A 671 -22.47 -1.50 -45.97
C GLU A 671 -22.34 -0.25 -46.84
N THR A 672 -23.40 0.09 -47.59
CA THR A 672 -23.40 1.27 -48.46
C THR A 672 -24.74 1.99 -48.35
N GLY A 673 -24.71 3.30 -48.56
CA GLY A 673 -25.90 4.15 -48.54
C GLY A 673 -25.85 5.25 -49.59
N THR A 674 -26.88 6.10 -49.61
CA THR A 674 -26.90 7.36 -50.37
C THR A 674 -27.41 8.50 -49.51
N MET A 675 -26.64 9.60 -49.44
CA MET A 675 -27.02 10.90 -48.90
C MET A 675 -27.24 11.90 -50.02
N THR A 676 -28.26 12.73 -49.90
CA THR A 676 -28.54 13.83 -50.83
C THR A 676 -28.45 15.16 -50.11
N PHE A 677 -27.92 16.16 -50.79
CA PHE A 677 -27.76 17.52 -50.31
C PHE A 677 -28.28 18.49 -51.37
N ALA A 678 -29.02 19.51 -50.95
CA ALA A 678 -29.49 20.60 -51.79
C ALA A 678 -28.93 21.92 -51.23
N MET A 679 -28.32 22.72 -52.09
CA MET A 679 -27.71 24.00 -51.74
C MET A 679 -28.29 25.11 -52.61
N GLY A 680 -28.56 26.26 -52.00
CA GLY A 680 -29.01 27.47 -52.68
C GLY A 680 -28.39 28.71 -52.02
N THR A 681 -27.87 29.64 -52.80
CA THR A 681 -27.44 30.95 -52.29
C THR A 681 -27.63 32.06 -53.32
N ASP A 682 -27.99 33.24 -52.81
CA ASP A 682 -28.08 34.47 -53.58
C ASP A 682 -26.77 35.28 -53.56
N SER A 683 -25.68 34.72 -53.01
CA SER A 683 -24.36 35.35 -53.04
C SER A 683 -23.22 34.35 -52.86
N LEU A 684 -22.38 34.22 -53.90
CA LEU A 684 -21.17 33.41 -53.85
C LEU A 684 -20.03 34.02 -53.00
N THR A 685 -20.20 35.23 -52.48
CA THR A 685 -19.17 35.94 -51.69
C THR A 685 -18.70 35.13 -50.47
N VAL A 686 -19.58 34.32 -49.89
CA VAL A 686 -19.28 33.49 -48.70
C VAL A 686 -18.26 32.39 -49.02
N PHE A 687 -18.12 31.98 -50.29
CA PHE A 687 -17.21 30.92 -50.74
C PHE A 687 -15.86 31.43 -51.27
N ASP A 688 -15.63 32.75 -51.31
CA ASP A 688 -14.39 33.33 -51.88
C ASP A 688 -13.12 32.80 -51.19
N SER A 689 -13.19 32.59 -49.87
CA SER A 689 -12.12 32.03 -49.06
C SER A 689 -11.83 30.56 -49.39
N LEU A 690 -12.86 29.76 -49.63
CA LEU A 690 -12.75 28.36 -49.99
C LEU A 690 -12.15 28.19 -51.39
N VAL A 691 -12.55 29.05 -52.33
CA VAL A 691 -11.97 29.08 -53.69
C VAL A 691 -10.49 29.48 -53.65
N THR A 692 -10.13 30.46 -52.82
CA THR A 692 -8.74 30.89 -52.65
C THR A 692 -7.89 29.78 -52.01
N ALA A 693 -8.44 29.03 -51.05
CA ALA A 693 -7.78 27.88 -50.43
C ALA A 693 -7.51 26.71 -51.39
N LEU A 694 -8.21 26.64 -52.54
CA LEU A 694 -7.96 25.65 -53.60
C LEU A 694 -6.78 26.02 -54.52
N GLY A 695 -6.02 27.08 -54.19
CA GLY A 695 -4.84 27.50 -54.96
C GLY A 695 -5.16 28.38 -56.16
N LEU A 696 -6.39 28.87 -56.27
CA LEU A 696 -6.78 29.93 -57.20
C LEU A 696 -6.47 31.28 -56.54
N GLU A 697 -5.18 31.57 -56.41
CA GLU A 697 -4.66 32.78 -55.76
C GLU A 697 -5.19 34.05 -56.44
N ARG A 698 -5.31 35.13 -55.66
CA ARG A 698 -5.68 36.44 -56.18
C ARG A 698 -4.53 36.97 -57.03
N ASP A 699 -4.81 37.25 -58.30
CA ASP A 699 -3.85 37.86 -59.20
C ASP A 699 -3.38 39.20 -58.61
N SER A 700 -2.07 39.32 -58.36
CA SER A 700 -1.44 40.47 -57.71
C SER A 700 -1.51 41.76 -58.55
N ALA A 701 -1.94 41.69 -59.83
CA ALA A 701 -1.99 42.82 -60.75
C ALA A 701 -3.38 43.50 -60.86
N ALA A 702 -4.44 42.93 -60.29
CA ALA A 702 -5.80 43.48 -60.37
C ALA A 702 -6.41 43.66 -58.98
N VAL A 703 -7.18 44.75 -58.78
CA VAL A 703 -8.06 44.88 -57.60
C VAL A 703 -9.10 43.76 -57.69
N ALA A 704 -8.81 42.61 -57.08
CA ALA A 704 -9.62 41.41 -57.19
C ALA A 704 -10.96 41.62 -56.46
N SER A 705 -12.01 41.90 -57.22
CA SER A 705 -13.39 41.89 -56.70
C SER A 705 -13.75 40.48 -56.18
N PRO A 706 -14.44 40.37 -55.03
CA PRO A 706 -14.83 39.08 -54.47
C PRO A 706 -15.77 38.34 -55.42
N LEU A 707 -15.79 37.01 -55.33
CA LEU A 707 -16.71 36.17 -56.10
C LEU A 707 -18.18 36.57 -55.82
N ARG A 708 -18.92 36.93 -56.86
CA ARG A 708 -20.36 37.22 -56.82
C ARG A 708 -21.12 36.27 -57.72
N GLY A 709 -22.42 36.14 -57.47
CA GLY A 709 -23.35 35.30 -58.24
C GLY A 709 -24.29 34.52 -57.33
N LEU A 710 -25.26 33.86 -57.93
CA LEU A 710 -26.19 32.94 -57.30
C LEU A 710 -25.69 31.50 -57.54
N LEU A 711 -25.97 30.57 -56.64
CA LEU A 711 -25.68 29.14 -56.81
C LEU A 711 -26.88 28.32 -56.39
N GLN A 712 -27.29 27.41 -57.26
CA GLN A 712 -28.24 26.34 -56.94
C GLN A 712 -27.63 25.01 -57.34
N GLY A 713 -27.64 24.02 -56.46
CA GLY A 713 -27.08 22.71 -56.78
C GLY A 713 -27.58 21.59 -55.90
N THR A 714 -27.48 20.38 -56.43
CA THR A 714 -27.73 19.14 -55.69
C THR A 714 -26.49 18.26 -55.73
N LEU A 715 -26.14 17.69 -54.59
CA LEU A 715 -25.03 16.77 -54.41
C LEU A 715 -25.56 15.46 -53.84
N GLN A 716 -25.08 14.35 -54.34
CA GLN A 716 -25.38 13.00 -53.89
C GLN A 716 -24.08 12.32 -53.51
N VAL A 717 -24.00 11.82 -52.28
CA VAL A 717 -22.86 11.07 -51.77
C VAL A 717 -23.32 9.63 -51.54
N SER A 718 -22.70 8.66 -52.19
CA SER A 718 -23.03 7.24 -52.07
C SER A 718 -21.83 6.37 -51.71
N GLY A 719 -22.09 5.16 -51.24
CA GLY A 719 -21.05 4.19 -50.84
C GLY A 719 -20.84 4.14 -49.33
N ALA A 720 -19.58 4.01 -48.92
CA ALA A 720 -19.12 3.92 -47.53
C ALA A 720 -18.02 4.96 -47.25
N LEU A 721 -17.76 5.32 -45.97
CA LEU A 721 -16.79 6.36 -45.60
C LEU A 721 -15.36 6.11 -46.13
N ASP A 722 -15.00 4.85 -46.41
CA ASP A 722 -13.72 4.45 -47.01
C ASP A 722 -13.74 4.43 -48.56
N THR A 723 -14.92 4.39 -49.18
CA THR A 723 -15.13 4.36 -50.65
C THR A 723 -16.30 5.26 -51.07
N LEU A 724 -16.18 6.56 -50.80
CA LEU A 724 -17.23 7.54 -51.10
C LEU A 724 -17.27 7.88 -52.60
N LEU A 725 -18.46 7.89 -53.20
CA LEU A 725 -18.74 8.47 -54.51
C LEU A 725 -19.58 9.72 -54.31
N LEU A 726 -19.05 10.89 -54.64
CA LEU A 726 -19.78 12.15 -54.69
C LEU A 726 -20.14 12.44 -56.14
N SER A 727 -21.39 12.79 -56.40
CA SER A 727 -21.86 13.23 -57.72
C SER A 727 -22.84 14.38 -57.55
N GLY A 728 -22.91 15.31 -58.49
CA GLY A 728 -23.87 16.40 -58.36
C GLY A 728 -23.91 17.32 -59.56
N ARG A 729 -24.94 18.17 -59.56
CA ARG A 729 -25.17 19.18 -60.56
C ARG A 729 -25.28 20.53 -59.88
N PHE A 730 -24.73 21.56 -60.51
CA PHE A 730 -24.86 22.92 -60.02
C PHE A 730 -25.09 23.88 -61.19
N ALA A 731 -25.81 24.96 -60.90
CA ALA A 731 -26.01 26.09 -61.77
C ALA A 731 -25.60 27.35 -60.98
N LEU A 732 -24.75 28.16 -61.59
CA LEU A 732 -24.35 29.46 -61.12
C LEU A 732 -24.98 30.51 -62.03
N THR A 733 -25.48 31.61 -61.47
CA THR A 733 -26.08 32.71 -62.23
C THR A 733 -25.41 34.02 -61.84
N ASP A 734 -25.25 34.95 -62.79
CA ASP A 734 -24.65 36.27 -62.58
C ASP A 734 -23.26 36.22 -61.91
N VAL A 735 -22.44 35.26 -62.33
CA VAL A 735 -21.11 35.04 -61.76
C VAL A 735 -20.18 36.16 -62.16
N SER A 736 -19.52 36.79 -61.21
CA SER A 736 -18.43 37.73 -61.50
C SER A 736 -17.30 37.64 -60.48
N ARG A 737 -16.05 37.69 -60.95
CA ARG A 737 -14.84 37.71 -60.12
C ARG A 737 -13.72 38.41 -60.87
N GLY A 738 -13.21 39.53 -60.34
CA GLY A 738 -12.22 40.34 -61.04
C GLY A 738 -12.71 40.79 -62.43
N THR A 739 -12.00 40.37 -63.49
CA THR A 739 -12.34 40.64 -64.90
C THR A 739 -13.23 39.58 -65.55
N LEU A 740 -13.55 38.49 -64.85
CA LEU A 740 -14.40 37.41 -65.35
C LEU A 740 -15.86 37.67 -65.01
N SER A 741 -16.76 37.49 -65.97
CA SER A 741 -18.21 37.56 -65.77
C SER A 741 -18.93 36.50 -66.62
N ALA A 742 -19.89 35.78 -66.08
CA ALA A 742 -20.70 34.81 -66.81
C ALA A 742 -22.17 34.89 -66.33
N PRO A 743 -23.15 35.10 -67.23
CA PRO A 743 -24.56 35.16 -66.85
C PRO A 743 -25.08 33.83 -66.29
N SER A 744 -24.66 32.70 -66.87
CA SER A 744 -25.01 31.37 -66.36
C SER A 744 -23.87 30.39 -66.60
N ILE A 745 -23.56 29.59 -65.59
CA ILE A 745 -22.61 28.46 -65.66
C ILE A 745 -23.32 27.24 -65.08
N ALA A 746 -23.50 26.20 -65.89
CA ALA A 746 -23.99 24.90 -65.41
C ALA A 746 -22.83 23.90 -65.38
N GLY A 747 -22.83 22.99 -64.40
CA GLY A 747 -21.80 21.97 -64.33
C GLY A 747 -22.23 20.70 -63.63
N ASN A 748 -21.52 19.63 -63.97
CA ASN A 748 -21.63 18.32 -63.33
C ASN A 748 -20.31 18.00 -62.65
N LEU A 749 -20.38 17.55 -61.40
CA LEU A 749 -19.24 17.10 -60.62
C LEU A 749 -19.40 15.63 -60.31
N THR A 750 -18.34 14.85 -60.44
CA THR A 750 -18.23 13.50 -59.91
C THR A 750 -16.86 13.32 -59.29
N TRP A 751 -16.81 12.81 -58.08
CA TRP A 751 -15.60 12.52 -57.34
C TRP A 751 -15.71 11.13 -56.74
N LEU A 752 -14.78 10.25 -57.10
CA LEU A 752 -14.66 8.92 -56.53
C LEU A 752 -13.48 8.90 -55.56
N GLY A 753 -13.75 8.68 -54.28
CA GLY A 753 -12.77 8.58 -53.21
C GLY A 753 -11.97 7.28 -53.22
N GLY A 754 -11.17 7.08 -52.18
CA GLY A 754 -10.30 5.92 -52.00
C GLY A 754 -8.80 6.25 -52.17
N ARG A 755 -7.95 5.22 -52.22
CA ARG A 755 -6.48 5.37 -52.27
C ARG A 755 -5.94 6.18 -53.46
N ARG A 756 -6.71 6.27 -54.55
CA ARG A 756 -6.39 7.06 -55.75
C ARG A 756 -7.65 7.77 -56.23
N PRO A 757 -7.98 8.94 -55.65
CA PRO A 757 -9.25 9.57 -55.93
C PRO A 757 -9.31 10.07 -57.38
N GLN A 758 -10.48 9.95 -57.99
CA GLN A 758 -10.78 10.40 -59.34
C GLN A 758 -11.76 11.57 -59.31
N LEU A 759 -11.55 12.54 -60.19
CA LEU A 759 -12.37 13.72 -60.35
C LEU A 759 -12.82 13.82 -61.81
N SER A 760 -14.10 14.11 -62.01
CA SER A 760 -14.68 14.56 -63.27
C SER A 760 -15.49 15.82 -62.99
N LEU A 761 -15.17 16.92 -63.66
CA LEU A 761 -15.89 18.18 -63.59
C LEU A 761 -16.14 18.65 -65.01
N ASP A 762 -17.39 18.85 -65.38
CA ASP A 762 -17.79 19.44 -66.66
C ASP A 762 -18.48 20.78 -66.36
N LEU A 763 -18.09 21.84 -67.05
CA LEU A 763 -18.62 23.19 -66.97
C LEU A 763 -19.07 23.64 -68.37
N ASP A 764 -20.25 24.24 -68.47
CA ASP A 764 -20.78 24.88 -69.69
C ASP A 764 -21.35 26.24 -69.30
N ALA A 765 -21.02 27.27 -70.05
CA ALA A 765 -21.55 28.62 -69.87
C ALA A 765 -21.98 29.19 -71.22
N ASP A 766 -23.16 29.79 -71.25
CA ASP A 766 -23.74 30.38 -72.46
C ASP A 766 -22.99 31.64 -72.90
N SER A 767 -22.35 32.35 -71.99
CA SER A 767 -21.36 33.36 -72.35
C SER A 767 -20.34 33.57 -71.25
N LEU A 768 -19.15 34.01 -71.64
CA LEU A 768 -18.06 34.34 -70.72
C LEU A 768 -17.45 35.68 -71.14
N GLY A 769 -17.51 36.67 -70.26
CA GLY A 769 -16.75 37.90 -70.34
C GLY A 769 -15.41 37.74 -69.64
N MET A 770 -14.33 38.18 -70.27
CA MET A 770 -12.99 38.23 -69.72
C MET A 770 -12.36 39.59 -70.07
N GLY A 771 -12.53 40.57 -69.18
CA GLY A 771 -12.11 41.95 -69.39
C GLY A 771 -12.86 42.59 -70.55
N ARG A 772 -12.17 42.80 -71.67
CA ARG A 772 -12.74 43.38 -72.91
C ARG A 772 -13.25 42.34 -73.92
N PHE A 773 -13.04 41.06 -73.65
CA PHE A 773 -13.42 39.96 -74.55
C PHE A 773 -14.72 39.33 -74.07
N GLU A 774 -15.63 39.05 -75.00
CA GLU A 774 -16.88 38.33 -74.74
C GLU A 774 -16.95 37.10 -75.65
N PHE A 775 -17.19 35.95 -75.04
CA PHE A 775 -17.29 34.65 -75.71
C PHE A 775 -18.76 34.18 -75.68
N LYS A 776 -19.29 33.74 -76.82
CA LYS A 776 -20.66 33.23 -77.03
C LYS A 776 -20.93 31.85 -76.43
N ARG A 777 -19.89 31.13 -76.02
CA ARG A 777 -20.00 29.87 -75.27
C ARG A 777 -18.65 29.55 -74.66
N PHE A 778 -18.67 28.98 -73.47
CA PHE A 778 -17.49 28.43 -72.83
C PHE A 778 -17.79 27.00 -72.35
N ARG A 779 -16.88 26.08 -72.60
CA ARG A 779 -16.94 24.72 -72.05
C ARG A 779 -15.60 24.39 -71.41
N ALA A 780 -15.62 23.78 -70.24
CA ALA A 780 -14.42 23.23 -69.63
C ALA A 780 -14.70 21.85 -69.06
N ALA A 781 -13.75 20.95 -69.20
CA ALA A 781 -13.79 19.61 -68.63
C ALA A 781 -12.48 19.32 -67.92
N LEU A 782 -12.57 18.75 -66.72
CA LEU A 782 -11.44 18.25 -65.93
C LEU A 782 -11.73 16.80 -65.57
N ARG A 783 -10.88 15.86 -66.00
CA ARG A 783 -11.07 14.42 -65.77
C ARG A 783 -9.78 13.73 -65.42
N GLY A 784 -9.78 12.84 -64.42
CA GLY A 784 -8.63 11.99 -64.12
C GLY A 784 -8.43 11.77 -62.64
N ARG A 785 -7.21 11.45 -62.24
CA ARG A 785 -6.84 11.24 -60.84
C ARG A 785 -6.39 12.55 -60.20
N SER A 786 -6.53 12.70 -58.89
CA SER A 786 -6.12 13.93 -58.18
C SER A 786 -4.65 14.33 -58.39
N ASP A 787 -3.78 13.37 -58.73
CA ASP A 787 -2.36 13.56 -59.02
C ASP A 787 -2.06 13.73 -60.53
N SER A 788 -3.03 13.46 -61.40
CA SER A 788 -2.93 13.56 -62.86
C SER A 788 -4.31 13.82 -63.47
N LEU A 789 -4.65 15.09 -63.70
CA LEU A 789 -5.91 15.52 -64.29
C LEU A 789 -5.71 15.93 -65.75
N GLN A 790 -6.48 15.37 -66.66
CA GLN A 790 -6.65 15.92 -68.01
C GLN A 790 -7.59 17.12 -67.93
N TRP A 791 -7.25 18.19 -68.62
CA TRP A 791 -8.07 19.39 -68.72
C TRP A 791 -8.35 19.67 -70.19
N ALA A 792 -9.56 20.12 -70.49
CA ALA A 792 -9.95 20.61 -71.79
C ALA A 792 -10.79 21.88 -71.60
N GLY A 793 -10.58 22.88 -72.44
CA GLY A 793 -11.31 24.15 -72.40
C GLY A 793 -11.58 24.65 -73.80
N GLY A 794 -12.81 25.06 -74.09
CA GLY A 794 -13.22 25.58 -75.38
C GLY A 794 -13.99 26.88 -75.23
N VAL A 795 -13.69 27.85 -76.09
CA VAL A 795 -14.42 29.13 -76.19
C VAL A 795 -14.92 29.33 -77.61
N GLN A 796 -16.13 29.85 -77.74
CA GLN A 796 -16.70 30.30 -79.01
C GLN A 796 -16.68 31.83 -79.06
N LEU A 797 -15.95 32.41 -80.02
CA LEU A 797 -15.78 33.87 -80.18
C LEU A 797 -16.90 34.49 -81.03
N GLY A 798 -17.59 33.69 -81.85
CA GLY A 798 -18.64 34.11 -82.79
C GLY A 798 -19.31 32.92 -83.48
N GLU A 799 -20.10 33.12 -84.52
CA GLU A 799 -20.78 31.99 -85.21
C GLU A 799 -19.83 31.07 -85.99
N LEU A 800 -18.67 31.58 -86.38
CA LEU A 800 -17.70 30.89 -87.25
C LEU A 800 -16.32 30.71 -86.61
N SER A 801 -16.17 31.03 -85.32
CA SER A 801 -14.88 30.97 -84.64
C SER A 801 -14.95 30.28 -83.28
N ASP A 802 -14.21 29.19 -83.11
CA ASP A 802 -14.05 28.43 -81.87
C ASP A 802 -12.57 28.10 -81.62
N VAL A 803 -12.18 28.08 -80.35
CA VAL A 803 -10.84 27.68 -79.92
C VAL A 803 -11.00 26.65 -78.82
N ALA A 804 -10.41 25.48 -78.99
CA ALA A 804 -10.35 24.41 -78.02
C ALA A 804 -8.89 24.11 -77.64
N LEU A 805 -8.65 23.98 -76.35
CA LEU A 805 -7.37 23.65 -75.73
C LEU A 805 -7.55 22.37 -74.93
N GLY A 806 -6.54 21.52 -74.92
CA GLY A 806 -6.52 20.30 -74.12
C GLY A 806 -5.12 20.03 -73.61
N GLY A 807 -5.01 19.45 -72.42
CA GLY A 807 -3.73 19.16 -71.81
C GLY A 807 -3.84 18.34 -70.54
N ARG A 808 -2.73 18.24 -69.80
CA ARG A 808 -2.68 17.50 -68.53
C ARG A 808 -2.02 18.32 -67.43
N MET A 809 -2.60 18.27 -66.24
CA MET A 809 -1.99 18.69 -65.00
C MET A 809 -1.50 17.47 -64.24
N THR A 810 -0.25 17.49 -63.78
CA THR A 810 0.29 16.48 -62.86
C THR A 810 0.83 17.14 -61.61
N LYS A 811 0.56 16.55 -60.45
CA LYS A 811 1.00 17.07 -59.15
C LYS A 811 2.03 16.13 -58.53
N ARG A 812 3.22 16.66 -58.21
CA ARG A 812 4.25 15.98 -57.41
C ARG A 812 4.54 16.84 -56.19
N ASP A 813 4.29 16.30 -55.01
CA ASP A 813 4.38 17.01 -53.72
C ASP A 813 3.55 18.32 -53.73
N THR A 814 4.21 19.47 -53.58
CA THR A 814 3.58 20.80 -53.61
C THR A 814 3.59 21.44 -55.01
N ILE A 815 4.22 20.82 -56.02
CA ILE A 815 4.38 21.39 -57.36
C ILE A 815 3.35 20.78 -58.32
N ALA A 816 2.56 21.63 -58.97
CA ALA A 816 1.64 21.26 -60.04
C ALA A 816 2.20 21.70 -61.40
N VAL A 817 2.42 20.75 -62.32
CA VAL A 817 2.90 20.99 -63.68
C VAL A 817 1.72 20.87 -64.64
N TRP A 818 1.43 21.97 -65.35
CA TRP A 818 0.41 22.02 -66.40
C TRP A 818 1.08 21.91 -67.78
N THR A 819 0.57 21.01 -68.60
CA THR A 819 0.99 20.78 -69.99
C THR A 819 -0.19 21.09 -70.91
N LEU A 820 0.10 21.68 -72.07
CA LEU A 820 -0.85 21.87 -73.16
C LEU A 820 -0.50 20.82 -74.23
N ASP A 821 -1.39 19.85 -74.41
CA ASP A 821 -1.17 18.72 -75.31
C ASP A 821 -1.75 18.99 -76.71
N SER A 822 -2.81 19.79 -76.80
CA SER A 822 -3.49 20.10 -78.05
C SER A 822 -4.10 21.51 -78.04
N LEU A 823 -4.06 22.16 -79.20
CA LEU A 823 -4.77 23.39 -79.51
C LEU A 823 -5.42 23.21 -80.87
N ALA A 824 -6.73 23.43 -80.93
CA ALA A 824 -7.49 23.48 -82.17
C ALA A 824 -8.19 24.84 -82.23
N ALA A 825 -7.99 25.59 -83.31
CA ALA A 825 -8.61 26.90 -83.47
C ALA A 825 -9.24 27.03 -84.85
N GLN A 826 -10.56 27.13 -84.90
CA GLN A 826 -11.27 27.54 -86.08
C GLN A 826 -11.50 29.05 -85.98
N LEU A 827 -10.91 29.83 -86.88
CA LEU A 827 -11.02 31.29 -86.92
C LEU A 827 -11.58 31.69 -88.29
N ALA A 828 -12.86 32.06 -88.30
CA ALA A 828 -13.63 32.35 -89.51
C ALA A 828 -13.64 31.19 -90.53
N ARG A 829 -12.79 31.24 -91.57
CA ARG A 829 -12.72 30.22 -92.63
C ARG A 829 -11.53 29.27 -92.51
N HIS A 830 -10.63 29.48 -91.56
CA HIS A 830 -9.39 28.70 -91.43
C HIS A 830 -9.40 27.88 -90.14
N ARG A 831 -8.93 26.63 -90.24
CA ARG A 831 -8.80 25.69 -89.12
C ARG A 831 -7.31 25.46 -88.86
N TRP A 832 -6.90 25.63 -87.60
CA TRP A 832 -5.54 25.46 -87.09
C TRP A 832 -5.50 24.34 -86.07
#